data_AF-A0A7C9L130-F1
#
_entry.id   AF-A0A7C9L130-F1
#
_cell.length_a   1.000
_cell.length_b   1.000
_cell.length_c   1.000
_cell.angle_alpha   90.00
_cell.angle_beta   90.00
_cell.angle_gamma   90.00
#
_symmetry.space_group_name_H-M   'P 1'
#
loop_
_entity.id
_entity.type
_entity.pdbx_description
1 polymer ?
#
loop_
_entity_poly.entity_id
_entity_poly.type
_entity_poly.pdbx_seq_one_letter_code
_entity_poly.pdbx_strand_id
1 'polypeptide(L)'
;MAGGVFFEESGGLKLGLVISSTAGSEQVSLSTGRRVKVKANQVLARFAVQDESQLEPFLQQAQSVADELDPDFLWQCAPSDVFTADAFAPEVFGQQVSPKELVGLILSLHQAPMYFYRKGKGQFKSAPPEALQAALAGAAKRAALAEQEQAFTRALLDGQCPDEIAQQAMTLLIKPDKQSVAFKALSAAAHQSQVTPAALLMRLGVVESAYALHLSRFMAECFPGGHEHAPQDESLTRLQDRLAALSQSLPRAPMGAYSIDDEATTEVDDAFSCETLDHGGWRVGIHIAAPGALLAPDDPLAQLARDRASTVYFPGDKITMLPAQVIALASLDEADWRPAVSLYVEFDANGERLSHATRFEMVQIHRNIRHGDWEADLSLAVDLSAAPEARALARSRLPWSDLTVLHHLALACRARREAVRGRPEPAARLDYGIRLTWQDHPRATALALADVEIQTRQRGSALDLLVSEFMILTNVTWGETLALGQLPGVYRCQSMGRVRMQTTPGPHQGLGVSHYAWSTSPLRRYSDLVNQWQLLSILGHGRPAFKGGDANLFADVAHFDAVYDRYAEFQSSMERYWTGRWFGQQLGLSGEAWQTAQVSPANTMLAVATRTESVVRLRAAPAVLRLALSSLPAGTELEVAVTGFDPLDISLQGKVIRIMQPDSVGRYAVLGDPIAHSKSPFIHRAFAEQTGLAMDYEAIAVPPEELTQRLAQLHEQGYAGLNLTVPHKHLAYDLALSEQWPLSTLASQAGAVNTLIRTDQGWQADNTDGLGLLTDLLRSLEQSDLSGLRLLMIGAGGAAAGVLGPLAAAGLAAVTVVNRTPEKAQVLADRFSVAYPTVSWQADGLQSLAPGASRCDQAFDLVINASSASLKGQALEIAPGIFSQARLVVDMMYGAQPTAFMQQASHAGASLVTDGLGMLVEQAAEAFERWQGQRPQTLPVLQACRQALIEAAAGVE
;
A
#
# COMPACT_ATOMS: atom_id res chain seq x y z
N MET A 1 -15.16 84.94 39.10
CA MET A 1 -15.95 84.02 39.96
C MET A 1 -15.56 82.61 39.61
N ALA A 2 -15.17 81.80 40.60
CA ALA A 2 -14.89 80.38 40.41
C ALA A 2 -16.18 79.66 40.01
N GLY A 3 -16.11 78.83 38.98
CA GLY A 3 -17.24 78.09 38.44
C GLY A 3 -16.76 76.86 37.70
N GLY A 4 -17.60 75.83 37.66
CA GLY A 4 -17.34 74.60 36.93
C GLY A 4 -17.79 74.70 35.47
N VAL A 5 -17.13 73.93 34.62
CA VAL A 5 -17.43 73.80 33.19
C VAL A 5 -17.54 72.34 32.79
N PHE A 6 -18.57 72.03 32.01
CA PHE A 6 -18.75 70.77 31.31
C PHE A 6 -18.39 71.00 29.84
N PHE A 7 -17.53 70.17 29.27
CA PHE A 7 -16.96 70.42 27.94
C PHE A 7 -16.63 69.12 27.19
N GLU A 8 -16.49 69.23 25.87
CA GLU A 8 -16.14 68.11 25.00
C GLU A 8 -14.70 68.22 24.47
N GLU A 9 -13.91 67.16 24.68
CA GLU A 9 -12.54 67.04 24.22
C GLU A 9 -12.30 65.65 23.60
N SER A 10 -11.84 65.62 22.34
CA SER A 10 -11.57 64.40 21.58
C SER A 10 -12.74 63.40 21.54
N GLY A 11 -13.98 63.90 21.49
CA GLY A 11 -15.21 63.09 21.42
C GLY A 11 -15.69 62.56 22.77
N GLY A 12 -15.01 62.88 23.87
CA GLY A 12 -15.41 62.56 25.24
C GLY A 12 -15.91 63.78 26.01
N LEU A 13 -16.90 63.56 26.87
CA LEU A 13 -17.44 64.57 27.79
C LEU A 13 -16.61 64.61 29.07
N LYS A 14 -16.24 65.81 29.52
CA LYS A 14 -15.42 66.04 30.72
C LYS A 14 -15.95 67.19 31.55
N LEU A 15 -15.63 67.16 32.84
CA LEU A 15 -16.01 68.16 33.83
C LEU A 15 -14.74 68.73 34.49
N GLY A 16 -14.71 70.03 34.77
CA GLY A 16 -13.60 70.64 35.50
C GLY A 16 -13.90 72.02 36.07
N LEU A 17 -13.02 72.51 36.94
CA LEU A 17 -13.10 73.81 37.60
C LEU A 17 -12.32 74.87 36.81
N VAL A 18 -12.91 76.03 36.54
CA VAL A 18 -12.22 77.13 35.85
C VAL A 18 -11.20 77.80 36.77
N ILE A 19 -9.92 77.74 36.39
CA ILE A 19 -8.80 78.39 37.09
C ILE A 19 -8.63 79.84 36.60
N SER A 20 -8.63 80.03 35.27
CA SER A 20 -8.50 81.37 34.65
C SER A 20 -9.20 81.41 33.29
N SER A 21 -9.71 82.58 32.91
CA SER A 21 -10.46 82.79 31.66
C SER A 21 -9.83 83.91 30.83
N THR A 22 -9.72 83.69 29.52
CA THR A 22 -9.25 84.66 28.52
C THR A 22 -10.29 84.77 27.40
N ALA A 23 -10.24 85.83 26.58
CA ALA A 23 -11.27 86.16 25.58
C ALA A 23 -11.63 85.07 24.55
N GLY A 24 -10.90 83.95 24.48
CA GLY A 24 -11.25 82.80 23.62
C GLY A 24 -10.98 81.40 24.22
N SER A 25 -10.50 81.29 25.47
CA SER A 25 -10.19 80.01 26.10
C SER A 25 -10.07 80.10 27.62
N GLU A 26 -10.27 78.98 28.29
CA GLU A 26 -10.20 78.86 29.75
C GLU A 26 -9.20 77.78 30.15
N GLN A 27 -8.46 78.03 31.23
CA GLN A 27 -7.67 76.99 31.89
C GLN A 27 -8.56 76.31 32.92
N VAL A 28 -8.77 75.01 32.75
CA VAL A 28 -9.69 74.19 33.52
C VAL A 28 -8.91 73.09 34.24
N SER A 29 -9.17 72.90 35.53
CA SER A 29 -8.65 71.80 36.33
C SER A 29 -9.64 70.64 36.33
N LEU A 30 -9.20 69.44 35.97
CA LEU A 30 -10.00 68.22 36.08
C LEU A 30 -9.94 67.67 37.52
N SER A 31 -10.87 66.77 37.89
CA SER A 31 -10.86 66.04 39.17
C SER A 31 -9.58 65.21 39.40
N THR A 32 -8.79 64.96 38.35
CA THR A 32 -7.47 64.31 38.40
C THR A 32 -6.31 65.26 38.73
N GLY A 33 -6.58 66.55 38.97
CA GLY A 33 -5.58 67.62 39.16
C GLY A 33 -4.90 68.09 37.87
N ARG A 34 -5.23 67.46 36.72
CA ARG A 34 -4.68 67.83 35.41
C ARG A 34 -5.33 69.11 34.90
N ARG A 35 -4.49 70.07 34.47
CA ARG A 35 -4.93 71.33 33.87
C ARG A 35 -5.00 71.21 32.35
N VAL A 36 -6.10 71.65 31.77
CA VAL A 36 -6.37 71.60 30.33
C VAL A 36 -6.85 72.97 29.85
N LYS A 37 -6.37 73.39 28.68
CA LYS A 37 -6.84 74.59 28.01
C LYS A 37 -8.06 74.26 27.15
N VAL A 38 -9.23 74.74 27.54
CA VAL A 38 -10.52 74.50 26.86
C VAL A 38 -10.87 75.74 26.05
N LYS A 39 -11.13 75.60 24.75
CA LYS A 39 -11.60 76.73 23.91
C LYS A 39 -13.06 77.03 24.25
N ALA A 40 -13.47 78.29 24.10
CA ALA A 40 -14.85 78.70 24.42
C ALA A 40 -15.91 77.86 23.69
N ASN A 41 -15.64 77.43 22.44
CA ASN A 41 -16.53 76.59 21.63
C ASN A 41 -16.51 75.08 22.00
N GLN A 42 -15.80 74.69 23.05
CA GLN A 42 -15.81 73.32 23.60
C GLN A 42 -16.64 73.22 24.87
N VAL A 43 -16.95 74.36 25.50
CA VAL A 43 -17.74 74.41 26.73
C VAL A 43 -19.21 74.20 26.37
N LEU A 44 -19.82 73.20 26.97
CA LEU A 44 -21.21 72.80 26.76
C LEU A 44 -22.15 73.33 27.84
N ALA A 45 -21.68 73.41 29.09
CA ALA A 45 -22.45 73.98 30.20
C ALA A 45 -21.52 74.60 31.26
N ARG A 46 -22.07 75.56 32.02
CA ARG A 46 -21.40 76.23 33.14
C ARG A 46 -22.25 76.08 34.40
N PHE A 47 -21.61 75.88 35.54
CA PHE A 47 -22.31 75.68 36.81
C PHE A 47 -21.50 76.26 37.98
N ALA A 48 -22.17 76.56 39.08
CA ALA A 48 -21.52 77.12 40.26
C ALA A 48 -20.97 75.99 41.14
N VAL A 49 -19.65 75.95 41.30
CA VAL A 49 -18.93 75.13 42.28
C VAL A 49 -17.77 75.94 42.84
N GLN A 50 -17.47 75.73 44.11
CA GLN A 50 -16.46 76.51 44.83
C GLN A 50 -15.05 75.89 44.73
N ASP A 51 -14.98 74.57 44.60
CA ASP A 51 -13.73 73.82 44.54
C ASP A 51 -13.90 72.50 43.75
N GLU A 52 -12.79 71.79 43.51
CA GLU A 52 -12.76 70.54 42.74
C GLU A 52 -13.49 69.38 43.41
N SER A 53 -13.65 69.39 44.75
CA SER A 53 -14.33 68.31 45.48
C SER A 53 -15.84 68.25 45.19
N GLN A 54 -16.40 69.36 44.70
CA GLN A 54 -17.81 69.48 44.34
C GLN A 54 -18.12 69.03 42.89
N LEU A 55 -17.09 68.72 42.08
CA LEU A 55 -17.26 68.27 40.69
C LEU A 55 -17.88 66.87 40.59
N GLU A 56 -17.38 65.91 41.37
CA GLU A 56 -17.87 64.53 41.35
C GLU A 56 -19.32 64.40 41.85
N PRO A 57 -19.71 65.03 42.99
CA PRO A 57 -21.11 65.06 43.42
C PRO A 57 -22.05 65.71 42.38
N PHE A 58 -21.58 66.75 41.69
CA PHE A 58 -22.37 67.38 40.63
C PHE A 58 -22.58 66.44 39.43
N LEU A 59 -21.53 65.72 39.01
CA LEU A 59 -21.64 64.76 37.92
C LEU A 59 -22.58 63.61 38.26
N GLN A 60 -22.54 63.09 39.49
CA GLN A 60 -23.47 62.06 39.96
C GLN A 60 -24.92 62.55 39.94
N GLN A 61 -25.18 63.80 40.37
CA GLN A 61 -26.51 64.40 40.28
C GLN A 61 -26.98 64.55 38.83
N ALA A 62 -26.10 64.98 37.93
CA ALA A 62 -26.42 65.10 36.52
C ALA A 62 -26.65 63.73 35.85
N GLN A 63 -25.89 62.69 36.23
CA GLN A 63 -26.11 61.32 35.75
C GLN A 63 -27.44 60.76 36.26
N SER A 64 -27.82 61.02 37.52
CA SER A 64 -29.15 60.65 38.04
C SER A 64 -30.27 61.29 37.22
N VAL A 65 -30.11 62.56 36.81
CA VAL A 65 -31.07 63.20 35.89
C VAL A 65 -31.06 62.50 34.53
N ALA A 66 -29.89 62.17 33.99
CA ALA A 66 -29.78 61.47 32.70
C ALA A 66 -30.49 60.10 32.71
N ASP A 67 -30.38 59.36 33.82
CA ASP A 67 -30.99 58.02 34.00
C ASP A 67 -32.53 58.09 34.14
N GLU A 68 -33.07 59.23 34.60
CA GLU A 68 -34.53 59.47 34.69
C GLU A 68 -35.16 59.90 33.35
N LEU A 69 -34.35 60.35 32.38
CA LEU A 69 -34.84 60.80 31.08
C LEU A 69 -35.07 59.63 30.13
N ASP A 70 -36.31 59.48 29.65
CA ASP A 70 -36.65 58.53 28.59
C ASP A 70 -36.18 59.06 27.21
N PRO A 71 -35.25 58.37 26.52
CA PRO A 71 -34.79 58.77 25.20
C PRO A 71 -35.89 58.87 24.14
N ASP A 72 -36.96 58.07 24.24
CA ASP A 72 -38.07 58.13 23.30
C ASP A 72 -38.89 59.41 23.49
N PHE A 73 -39.21 59.76 24.74
CA PHE A 73 -39.86 61.02 25.07
C PHE A 73 -39.03 62.23 24.63
N LEU A 74 -37.71 62.20 24.89
CA LEU A 74 -36.79 63.24 24.41
C LEU A 74 -36.82 63.35 22.89
N TRP A 75 -36.88 62.22 22.17
CA TRP A 75 -36.89 62.21 20.72
C TRP A 75 -38.19 62.79 20.14
N GLN A 76 -39.34 62.47 20.76
CA GLN A 76 -40.65 63.01 20.39
C GLN A 76 -40.74 64.54 20.56
N CYS A 77 -40.05 65.08 21.58
CA CYS A 77 -40.04 66.52 21.86
C CYS A 77 -38.93 67.27 21.12
N ALA A 78 -37.92 66.58 20.59
CA ALA A 78 -36.74 67.21 19.99
C ALA A 78 -37.04 67.89 18.65
N PRO A 79 -36.35 69.01 18.35
CA PRO A 79 -36.41 69.63 17.02
C PRO A 79 -35.99 68.65 15.91
N SER A 80 -36.58 68.81 14.72
CA SER A 80 -36.22 68.02 13.53
C SER A 80 -34.90 68.45 12.87
N ASP A 81 -34.50 69.71 13.08
CA ASP A 81 -33.22 70.27 12.64
C ASP A 81 -32.11 70.07 13.69
N VAL A 82 -30.87 70.47 13.35
CA VAL A 82 -29.74 70.41 14.29
C VAL A 82 -29.99 71.39 15.44
N PHE A 83 -29.94 70.90 16.67
CA PHE A 83 -30.15 71.68 17.88
C PHE A 83 -29.00 71.50 18.87
N THR A 84 -28.88 72.43 19.81
CA THR A 84 -27.97 72.32 20.95
C THR A 84 -28.75 71.96 22.21
N ALA A 85 -28.13 71.23 23.14
CA ALA A 85 -28.82 70.76 24.34
C ALA A 85 -29.35 71.92 25.22
N ASP A 86 -28.69 73.08 25.21
CA ASP A 86 -29.14 74.29 25.91
C ASP A 86 -30.40 74.91 25.30
N ALA A 87 -30.56 74.84 23.97
CA ALA A 87 -31.76 75.31 23.29
C ALA A 87 -32.94 74.34 23.44
N PHE A 88 -32.65 73.04 23.61
CA PHE A 88 -33.67 72.00 23.80
C PHE A 88 -34.10 71.82 25.26
N ALA A 89 -33.19 72.07 26.21
CA ALA A 89 -33.41 71.95 27.64
C ALA A 89 -34.74 72.54 28.15
N PRO A 90 -35.17 73.76 27.73
CA PRO A 90 -36.42 74.34 28.19
C PRO A 90 -37.69 73.57 27.79
N GLU A 91 -37.65 72.82 26.68
CA GLU A 91 -38.77 71.95 26.24
C GLU A 91 -38.89 70.71 27.14
N VAL A 92 -37.78 70.28 27.76
CA VAL A 92 -37.72 69.08 28.62
C VAL A 92 -38.04 69.42 30.09
N PHE A 93 -37.49 70.53 30.61
CA PHE A 93 -37.57 70.89 32.04
C PHE A 93 -38.34 72.19 32.34
N GLY A 94 -38.84 72.89 31.32
CA GLY A 94 -39.49 74.21 31.46
C GLY A 94 -38.51 75.39 31.46
N GLN A 95 -39.02 76.62 31.66
CA GLN A 95 -38.23 77.86 31.45
C GLN A 95 -37.03 78.06 32.40
N GLN A 96 -36.96 77.35 33.53
CA GLN A 96 -35.86 77.45 34.50
C GLN A 96 -35.06 76.15 34.56
N VAL A 97 -34.18 75.94 33.59
CA VAL A 97 -33.31 74.76 33.58
C VAL A 97 -32.06 74.97 34.44
N SER A 98 -31.89 74.11 35.43
CA SER A 98 -30.70 74.10 36.27
C SER A 98 -29.49 73.50 35.53
N PRO A 99 -28.25 73.86 35.89
CA PRO A 99 -27.08 73.33 35.20
C PRO A 99 -26.93 71.80 35.28
N LYS A 100 -27.42 71.17 36.35
CA LYS A 100 -27.44 69.71 36.49
C LYS A 100 -28.41 69.04 35.50
N GLU A 101 -29.54 69.67 35.22
CA GLU A 101 -30.52 69.20 34.24
C GLU A 101 -29.99 69.35 32.81
N LEU A 102 -29.34 70.48 32.52
CA LEU A 102 -28.68 70.68 31.22
C LEU A 102 -27.57 69.64 30.98
N VAL A 103 -26.71 69.39 31.97
CA VAL A 103 -25.65 68.38 31.86
C VAL A 103 -26.24 66.96 31.78
N GLY A 104 -27.29 66.66 32.55
CA GLY A 104 -28.01 65.38 32.48
C GLY A 104 -28.65 65.13 31.12
N LEU A 105 -29.26 66.15 30.51
CA LEU A 105 -29.77 66.07 29.14
C LEU A 105 -28.66 65.82 28.13
N ILE A 106 -27.53 66.53 28.22
CA ILE A 106 -26.38 66.28 27.34
C ILE A 106 -25.90 64.83 27.47
N LEU A 107 -25.80 64.30 28.69
CA LEU A 107 -25.42 62.91 28.93
C LEU A 107 -26.42 61.93 28.31
N SER A 108 -27.73 62.12 28.52
CA SER A 108 -28.79 61.27 27.96
C SER A 108 -28.79 61.27 26.42
N LEU A 109 -28.75 62.45 25.79
CA LEU A 109 -28.64 62.58 24.33
C LEU A 109 -27.37 61.91 23.78
N HIS A 110 -26.26 61.99 24.51
CA HIS A 110 -24.98 61.41 24.13
C HIS A 110 -24.95 59.87 24.29
N GLN A 111 -25.71 59.33 25.24
CA GLN A 111 -25.87 57.90 25.54
C GLN A 111 -26.92 57.20 24.66
N ALA A 112 -27.74 57.95 23.92
CA ALA A 112 -28.80 57.43 23.05
C ALA A 112 -28.53 57.66 21.53
N PRO A 113 -27.46 57.09 20.95
CA PRO A 113 -27.05 57.36 19.56
C PRO A 113 -28.02 56.86 18.47
N MET A 114 -28.96 55.97 18.82
CA MET A 114 -30.04 55.55 17.92
C MET A 114 -31.08 56.64 17.73
N TYR A 115 -31.34 57.43 18.78
CA TYR A 115 -32.32 58.51 18.82
C TYR A 115 -31.71 59.84 18.38
N PHE A 116 -30.43 60.09 18.69
CA PHE A 116 -29.77 61.37 18.44
C PHE A 116 -28.41 61.23 17.75
N TYR A 117 -28.28 61.82 16.57
CA TYR A 117 -27.03 61.88 15.81
C TYR A 117 -26.21 63.10 16.20
N ARG A 118 -24.91 62.89 16.43
CA ARG A 118 -23.98 64.00 16.70
C ARG A 118 -23.61 64.71 15.40
N LYS A 119 -23.78 66.03 15.36
CA LYS A 119 -23.46 66.88 14.18
C LYS A 119 -22.39 67.93 14.46
N GLY A 120 -21.87 67.96 15.68
CA GLY A 120 -20.83 68.87 16.12
C GLY A 120 -20.74 68.85 17.65
N LYS A 121 -19.90 69.71 18.21
CA LYS A 121 -19.73 69.81 19.67
C LYS A 121 -21.00 70.34 20.30
N GLY A 122 -21.63 69.56 21.17
CA GLY A 122 -22.91 69.90 21.79
C GLY A 122 -24.10 70.02 20.83
N GLN A 123 -23.93 69.58 19.58
CA GLN A 123 -24.96 69.65 18.54
C GLN A 123 -25.49 68.26 18.20
N PHE A 124 -26.80 68.12 18.35
CA PHE A 124 -27.53 66.88 18.12
C PHE A 124 -28.56 67.07 17.02
N LYS A 125 -28.92 65.98 16.36
CA LYS A 125 -30.05 65.93 15.42
C LYS A 125 -30.86 64.70 15.76
N SER A 126 -32.18 64.86 15.90
CA SER A 126 -33.09 63.73 16.07
C SER A 126 -32.99 62.79 14.86
N ALA A 127 -33.00 61.49 15.12
CA ALA A 127 -33.04 60.49 14.06
C ALA A 127 -34.37 60.63 13.28
N PRO A 128 -34.37 60.60 11.93
CA PRO A 128 -35.61 60.54 11.17
C PRO A 128 -36.47 59.35 11.61
N PRO A 129 -37.82 59.45 11.63
CA PRO A 129 -38.70 58.39 12.12
C PRO A 129 -38.44 57.02 11.48
N GLU A 130 -38.27 56.96 10.16
CA GLU A 130 -37.96 55.71 9.45
C GLU A 130 -36.61 55.11 9.85
N ALA A 131 -35.59 55.96 10.06
CA ALA A 131 -34.25 55.54 10.46
C ALA A 131 -34.22 55.06 11.92
N LEU A 132 -34.95 55.72 12.82
CA LEU A 132 -35.10 55.30 14.21
C LEU A 132 -35.86 53.97 14.30
N GLN A 133 -36.98 53.84 13.59
CA GLN A 133 -37.76 52.61 13.55
C GLN A 133 -36.92 51.43 13.03
N ALA A 134 -36.16 51.63 11.95
CA ALA A 134 -35.24 50.61 11.43
C ALA A 134 -34.11 50.27 12.43
N ALA A 135 -33.55 51.27 13.12
CA ALA A 135 -32.49 51.07 14.11
C ALA A 135 -32.98 50.31 15.35
N LEU A 136 -34.14 50.69 15.90
CA LEU A 136 -34.77 50.02 17.04
C LEU A 136 -35.24 48.60 16.69
N ALA A 137 -35.87 48.41 15.53
CA ALA A 137 -36.23 47.08 15.05
C ALA A 137 -34.99 46.20 14.84
N GLY A 138 -33.91 46.77 14.28
CA GLY A 138 -32.62 46.08 14.14
C GLY A 138 -31.98 45.72 15.50
N ALA A 139 -32.05 46.62 16.49
CA ALA A 139 -31.53 46.38 17.83
C ALA A 139 -32.35 45.32 18.58
N ALA A 140 -33.68 45.39 18.53
CA ALA A 140 -34.58 44.39 19.11
C ALA A 140 -34.38 43.02 18.47
N LYS A 141 -34.25 42.95 17.13
CA LYS A 141 -33.92 41.71 16.44
C LYS A 141 -32.57 41.15 16.88
N ARG A 142 -31.52 41.98 17.00
CA ARG A 142 -30.21 41.54 17.51
C ARG A 142 -30.28 41.04 18.96
N ALA A 143 -31.04 41.71 19.82
CA ALA A 143 -31.23 41.30 21.21
C ALA A 143 -31.95 39.94 21.30
N ALA A 144 -33.03 39.75 20.54
CA ALA A 144 -33.76 38.48 20.49
C ALA A 144 -32.89 37.32 19.97
N LEU A 145 -32.09 37.56 18.91
CA LEU A 145 -31.16 36.54 18.40
C LEU A 145 -30.06 36.20 19.42
N ALA A 146 -29.57 37.18 20.19
CA ALA A 146 -28.58 36.94 21.24
C ALA A 146 -29.16 36.17 22.43
N GLU A 147 -30.41 36.45 22.82
CA GLU A 147 -31.12 35.70 23.85
C GLU A 147 -31.36 34.24 23.41
N GLN A 148 -31.77 34.04 22.16
CA GLN A 148 -31.92 32.70 21.57
C GLN A 148 -30.58 31.95 21.52
N GLU A 149 -29.48 32.61 21.14
CA GLU A 149 -28.13 32.04 21.16
C GLU A 149 -27.72 31.57 22.56
N GLN A 150 -27.96 32.40 23.59
CA GLN A 150 -27.69 32.06 24.98
C GLN A 150 -28.57 30.91 25.48
N ALA A 151 -29.85 30.89 25.13
CA ALA A 151 -30.78 29.83 25.48
C ALA A 151 -30.33 28.48 24.89
N PHE A 152 -29.96 28.46 23.61
CA PHE A 152 -29.44 27.25 22.97
C PHE A 152 -28.11 26.80 23.56
N THR A 153 -27.18 27.74 23.82
CA THR A 153 -25.89 27.44 24.46
C THR A 153 -26.11 26.77 25.81
N ARG A 154 -27.02 27.31 26.63
CA ARG A 154 -27.35 26.76 27.94
C ARG A 154 -27.98 25.36 27.84
N ALA A 155 -28.94 25.17 26.95
CA ALA A 155 -29.56 23.86 26.74
C ALA A 155 -28.52 22.78 26.40
N LEU A 156 -27.56 23.10 25.50
CA LEU A 156 -26.49 22.19 25.12
C LEU A 156 -25.57 21.82 26.30
N LEU A 157 -25.23 22.80 27.15
CA LEU A 157 -24.44 22.57 28.36
C LEU A 157 -25.20 21.73 29.40
N ASP A 158 -26.52 21.87 29.45
CA ASP A 158 -27.42 21.09 30.31
C ASP A 158 -27.71 19.68 29.76
N GLY A 159 -27.07 19.27 28.66
CA GLY A 159 -27.21 17.94 28.08
C GLY A 159 -28.42 17.77 27.15
N GLN A 160 -29.05 18.86 26.71
CA GLN A 160 -30.20 18.84 25.80
C GLN A 160 -29.85 19.52 24.46
N CYS A 161 -30.13 18.87 23.35
CA CYS A 161 -29.97 19.50 22.04
C CYS A 161 -31.28 20.19 21.60
N PRO A 162 -31.29 21.50 21.34
CA PRO A 162 -32.43 22.17 20.74
C PRO A 162 -32.81 21.55 19.39
N ASP A 163 -34.11 21.42 19.10
CA ASP A 163 -34.63 20.80 17.87
C ASP A 163 -34.05 21.41 16.59
N GLU A 164 -33.87 22.73 16.56
CA GLU A 164 -33.27 23.46 15.43
C GLU A 164 -31.83 23.00 15.15
N ILE A 165 -31.04 22.80 16.20
CA ILE A 165 -29.67 22.29 16.10
C ILE A 165 -29.68 20.80 15.73
N ALA A 166 -30.59 20.01 16.31
CA ALA A 166 -30.70 18.59 16.03
C ALA A 166 -31.06 18.32 14.56
N GLN A 167 -32.03 19.04 13.99
CA GLN A 167 -32.45 18.90 12.59
C GLN A 167 -31.38 19.31 11.58
N GLN A 168 -30.48 20.23 11.97
CA GLN A 168 -29.43 20.76 11.11
C GLN A 168 -28.03 20.27 11.51
N ALA A 169 -27.92 19.29 12.41
CA ALA A 169 -26.66 18.88 13.04
C ALA A 169 -25.56 18.58 12.02
N MET A 170 -25.84 17.74 11.02
CA MET A 170 -24.87 17.41 9.97
C MET A 170 -24.50 18.64 9.12
N THR A 171 -25.48 19.46 8.73
CA THR A 171 -25.23 20.69 7.96
C THR A 171 -24.32 21.66 8.72
N LEU A 172 -24.56 21.84 10.03
CA LEU A 172 -23.74 22.67 10.91
C LEU A 172 -22.30 22.14 11.06
N LEU A 173 -22.07 20.84 10.89
CA LEU A 173 -20.73 20.24 10.97
C LEU A 173 -19.98 20.17 9.63
N ILE A 174 -20.70 20.19 8.51
CA ILE A 174 -20.15 20.00 7.15
C ILE A 174 -20.01 21.35 6.42
N LYS A 175 -21.07 22.17 6.41
CA LYS A 175 -21.13 23.49 5.76
C LYS A 175 -21.74 24.52 6.72
N PRO A 176 -21.03 24.89 7.81
CA PRO A 176 -21.56 25.79 8.82
C PRO A 176 -21.80 27.20 8.27
N ASP A 177 -23.02 27.72 8.47
CA ASP A 177 -23.24 29.17 8.49
C ASP A 177 -22.74 29.74 9.81
N LYS A 178 -21.52 30.28 9.80
CA LYS A 178 -20.87 30.89 10.97
C LYS A 178 -21.63 32.08 11.56
N GLN A 179 -22.60 32.64 10.83
CA GLN A 179 -23.41 33.77 11.31
C GLN A 179 -24.71 33.31 11.97
N SER A 180 -25.16 32.08 11.71
CA SER A 180 -26.39 31.50 12.27
C SER A 180 -26.34 31.41 13.80
N VAL A 181 -27.52 31.58 14.42
CA VAL A 181 -27.69 31.44 15.88
C VAL A 181 -27.33 30.02 16.33
N ALA A 182 -27.80 29.02 15.59
CA ALA A 182 -27.52 27.60 15.85
C ALA A 182 -26.01 27.29 15.90
N PHE A 183 -25.23 27.74 14.90
CA PHE A 183 -23.78 27.48 14.90
C PHE A 183 -23.04 28.23 16.00
N LYS A 184 -23.38 29.51 16.25
CA LYS A 184 -22.74 30.29 17.32
C LYS A 184 -22.99 29.67 18.69
N ALA A 185 -24.23 29.28 18.97
CA ALA A 185 -24.60 28.61 20.21
C ALA A 185 -23.84 27.28 20.38
N LEU A 186 -23.81 26.45 19.32
CA LEU A 186 -23.06 25.19 19.32
C LEU A 186 -21.55 25.41 19.54
N SER A 187 -20.95 26.38 18.84
CA SER A 187 -19.54 26.72 18.97
C SER A 187 -19.20 27.25 20.37
N ALA A 188 -20.08 28.07 20.96
CA ALA A 188 -19.92 28.60 22.30
C ALA A 188 -20.01 27.48 23.35
N ALA A 189 -21.00 26.59 23.25
CA ALA A 189 -21.17 25.46 24.15
C ALA A 189 -19.99 24.48 24.06
N ALA A 190 -19.52 24.19 22.84
CA ALA A 190 -18.37 23.32 22.60
C ALA A 190 -17.08 23.91 23.20
N HIS A 191 -16.83 25.21 23.00
CA HIS A 191 -15.70 25.92 23.59
C HIS A 191 -15.74 25.89 25.13
N GLN A 192 -16.90 26.18 25.75
CA GLN A 192 -17.06 26.12 27.20
C GLN A 192 -16.87 24.70 27.75
N SER A 193 -17.28 23.68 26.98
CA SER A 193 -17.12 22.26 27.33
C SER A 193 -15.75 21.67 26.98
N GLN A 194 -14.83 22.47 26.40
CA GLN A 194 -13.50 22.05 25.95
C GLN A 194 -13.54 20.84 24.99
N VAL A 195 -14.51 20.83 24.09
CA VAL A 195 -14.65 19.81 23.03
C VAL A 195 -14.93 20.46 21.68
N THR A 196 -14.83 19.68 20.61
CA THR A 196 -15.28 20.13 19.29
C THR A 196 -16.81 20.10 19.21
N PRO A 197 -17.42 20.91 18.32
CA PRO A 197 -18.86 20.83 18.03
C PRO A 197 -19.34 19.41 17.69
N ALA A 198 -18.55 18.66 16.92
CA ALA A 198 -18.85 17.27 16.56
C ALA A 198 -18.87 16.36 17.79
N ALA A 199 -17.83 16.45 18.64
CA ALA A 199 -17.76 15.66 19.87
C ALA A 199 -18.92 15.98 20.84
N LEU A 200 -19.33 17.26 20.91
CA LEU A 200 -20.48 17.65 21.73
C LEU A 200 -21.78 17.01 21.20
N LEU A 201 -22.06 17.11 19.89
CA LEU A 201 -23.26 16.52 19.31
C LEU A 201 -23.27 14.99 19.37
N MET A 202 -22.12 14.34 19.29
CA MET A 202 -22.00 12.89 19.52
C MET A 202 -22.30 12.52 20.98
N ARG A 203 -21.78 13.28 21.96
CA ARG A 203 -22.09 13.07 23.39
C ARG A 203 -23.58 13.22 23.70
N LEU A 204 -24.25 14.12 22.99
CA LEU A 204 -25.69 14.34 23.09
C LEU A 204 -26.52 13.30 22.33
N GLY A 205 -25.90 12.35 21.61
CA GLY A 205 -26.58 11.32 20.82
C GLY A 205 -27.28 11.85 19.56
N VAL A 206 -26.98 13.08 19.14
CA VAL A 206 -27.57 13.72 17.95
C VAL A 206 -26.82 13.29 16.69
N VAL A 207 -25.49 13.23 16.78
CA VAL A 207 -24.64 12.64 15.74
C VAL A 207 -24.36 11.20 16.15
N GLU A 208 -24.79 10.27 15.31
CA GLU A 208 -24.76 8.83 15.60
C GLU A 208 -23.35 8.29 15.81
N SER A 209 -22.42 8.65 14.92
CA SER A 209 -21.05 8.16 14.91
C SER A 209 -20.10 9.13 14.21
N ALA A 210 -18.81 9.02 14.50
CA ALA A 210 -17.78 9.71 13.73
C ALA A 210 -17.72 9.16 12.28
N TYR A 211 -18.00 7.87 12.08
CA TYR A 211 -18.14 7.27 10.76
C TYR A 211 -19.20 7.98 9.91
N ALA A 212 -20.42 8.14 10.44
CA ALA A 212 -21.50 8.82 9.75
C ALA A 212 -21.14 10.27 9.39
N LEU A 213 -20.40 10.97 10.27
CA LEU A 213 -19.91 12.31 9.98
C LEU A 213 -18.89 12.33 8.83
N HIS A 214 -17.88 11.46 8.86
CA HIS A 214 -16.85 11.41 7.80
C HIS A 214 -17.43 10.98 6.46
N LEU A 215 -18.30 9.98 6.44
CA LEU A 215 -19.03 9.58 5.25
C LEU A 215 -19.90 10.73 4.72
N SER A 216 -20.65 11.42 5.58
CA SER A 216 -21.50 12.55 5.17
C SER A 216 -20.68 13.72 4.60
N ARG A 217 -19.49 14.02 5.17
CA ARG A 217 -18.55 15.01 4.62
C ARG A 217 -18.09 14.63 3.23
N PHE A 218 -17.66 13.38 3.07
CA PHE A 218 -17.25 12.84 1.78
C PHE A 218 -18.37 12.90 0.74
N MET A 219 -19.58 12.51 1.11
CA MET A 219 -20.77 12.59 0.25
C MET A 219 -21.09 14.03 -0.13
N ALA A 220 -21.05 14.99 0.79
CA ALA A 220 -21.34 16.40 0.50
C ALA A 220 -20.30 17.09 -0.40
N GLU A 221 -19.06 16.57 -0.40
CA GLU A 221 -17.96 17.06 -1.21
C GLU A 221 -17.92 16.41 -2.60
N CYS A 222 -18.07 15.08 -2.67
CA CYS A 222 -17.87 14.30 -3.89
C CYS A 222 -19.19 13.98 -4.61
N PHE A 223 -20.31 13.95 -3.89
CA PHE A 223 -21.63 13.56 -4.39
C PHE A 223 -22.72 14.54 -3.92
N PRO A 224 -22.61 15.86 -4.21
CA PRO A 224 -23.52 16.86 -3.67
C PRO A 224 -24.99 16.68 -4.08
N GLY A 225 -25.25 15.98 -5.20
CA GLY A 225 -26.59 15.60 -5.66
C GLY A 225 -27.05 14.21 -5.22
N GLY A 226 -26.30 13.54 -4.35
CA GLY A 226 -26.48 12.12 -4.00
C GLY A 226 -25.67 11.17 -4.91
N HIS A 227 -25.51 9.94 -4.44
CA HIS A 227 -24.79 8.88 -5.17
C HIS A 227 -25.74 7.83 -5.77
N GLU A 228 -26.98 7.72 -5.28
CA GLU A 228 -28.02 6.91 -5.90
C GLU A 228 -28.47 7.57 -7.21
N HIS A 229 -28.19 6.93 -8.33
CA HIS A 229 -28.61 7.40 -9.64
C HIS A 229 -29.26 6.26 -10.41
N ALA A 230 -30.59 6.22 -10.41
CA ALA A 230 -31.32 5.35 -11.32
C ALA A 230 -31.32 5.99 -12.72
N PRO A 231 -30.85 5.29 -13.76
CA PRO A 231 -30.92 5.82 -15.12
C PRO A 231 -32.38 6.02 -15.52
N GLN A 232 -32.65 7.04 -16.34
CA GLN A 232 -33.98 7.22 -16.93
C GLN A 232 -34.34 6.03 -17.83
N ASP A 233 -35.60 5.60 -17.82
CA ASP A 233 -36.08 4.43 -18.58
C ASP A 233 -35.72 4.49 -20.07
N GLU A 234 -35.81 5.68 -20.69
CA GLU A 234 -35.42 5.89 -22.09
C GLU A 234 -33.94 5.63 -22.34
N SER A 235 -33.07 6.06 -21.41
CA SER A 235 -31.62 5.83 -21.51
C SER A 235 -31.30 4.35 -21.41
N LEU A 236 -31.95 3.63 -20.48
CA LEU A 236 -31.75 2.20 -20.30
C LEU A 236 -32.23 1.40 -21.51
N THR A 237 -33.42 1.72 -22.03
CA THR A 237 -33.99 1.08 -23.23
C THR A 237 -33.06 1.23 -24.43
N ARG A 238 -32.51 2.43 -24.66
CA ARG A 238 -31.54 2.68 -25.74
C ARG A 238 -30.28 1.82 -25.59
N LEU A 239 -29.77 1.63 -24.38
CA LEU A 239 -28.60 0.77 -24.15
C LEU A 239 -28.91 -0.71 -24.37
N GLN A 240 -30.10 -1.16 -23.99
CA GLN A 240 -30.58 -2.52 -24.25
C GLN A 240 -30.73 -2.79 -25.76
N ASP A 241 -31.30 -1.85 -26.52
CA ASP A 241 -31.40 -1.95 -27.97
C ASP A 241 -30.03 -2.04 -28.65
N ARG A 242 -29.05 -1.25 -28.18
CA ARG A 242 -27.66 -1.33 -28.64
C ARG A 242 -27.04 -2.70 -28.34
N LEU A 243 -27.22 -3.22 -27.13
CA LEU A 243 -26.73 -4.54 -26.75
C LEU A 243 -27.35 -5.64 -27.63
N ALA A 244 -28.64 -5.56 -27.93
CA ALA A 244 -29.32 -6.50 -28.81
C ALA A 244 -28.76 -6.45 -30.25
N ALA A 245 -28.48 -5.25 -30.77
CA ALA A 245 -27.86 -5.08 -32.09
C ALA A 245 -26.42 -5.61 -32.15
N LEU A 246 -25.61 -5.37 -31.11
CA LEU A 246 -24.25 -5.91 -31.01
C LEU A 246 -24.28 -7.44 -30.94
N SER A 247 -25.20 -8.00 -30.15
CA SER A 247 -25.36 -9.46 -30.00
C SER A 247 -25.67 -10.18 -31.32
N GLN A 248 -26.23 -9.49 -32.31
CA GLN A 248 -26.53 -10.02 -33.65
C GLN A 248 -25.39 -9.80 -34.66
N SER A 249 -24.58 -8.75 -34.48
CA SER A 249 -23.60 -8.30 -35.47
C SER A 249 -22.17 -8.70 -35.16
N LEU A 250 -21.81 -8.85 -33.89
CA LEU A 250 -20.47 -9.20 -33.48
C LEU A 250 -20.22 -10.72 -33.60
N PRO A 251 -18.99 -11.12 -33.97
CA PRO A 251 -18.61 -12.53 -33.92
C PRO A 251 -18.64 -13.03 -32.47
N ARG A 252 -18.81 -14.33 -32.29
CA ARG A 252 -18.71 -14.98 -30.99
C ARG A 252 -17.29 -15.50 -30.77
N ALA A 253 -16.77 -15.31 -29.56
CA ALA A 253 -15.51 -15.88 -29.15
C ALA A 253 -15.56 -17.42 -29.27
N PRO A 254 -14.47 -18.06 -29.71
CA PRO A 254 -14.45 -19.49 -29.99
C PRO A 254 -14.53 -20.36 -28.73
N MET A 255 -14.12 -19.82 -27.58
CA MET A 255 -14.01 -20.53 -26.31
C MET A 255 -14.74 -19.74 -25.21
N GLY A 256 -15.32 -20.47 -24.26
CA GLY A 256 -15.85 -19.85 -23.04
C GLY A 256 -14.72 -19.37 -22.12
N ALA A 257 -15.02 -18.33 -21.35
CA ALA A 257 -14.05 -17.67 -20.47
C ALA A 257 -14.44 -17.80 -19.00
N TYR A 258 -13.47 -17.55 -18.12
CA TYR A 258 -13.61 -17.60 -16.66
C TYR A 258 -13.16 -16.26 -16.09
N SER A 259 -13.99 -15.62 -15.26
CA SER A 259 -13.54 -14.44 -14.49
C SER A 259 -12.91 -14.88 -13.18
N ILE A 260 -12.03 -14.05 -12.63
CA ILE A 260 -11.31 -14.30 -11.38
C ILE A 260 -11.37 -13.02 -10.55
N ASP A 261 -12.19 -13.00 -9.50
CA ASP A 261 -12.41 -11.78 -8.71
C ASP A 261 -12.61 -12.06 -7.22
N ASP A 262 -12.51 -11.00 -6.40
CA ASP A 262 -12.89 -11.05 -4.99
C ASP A 262 -14.39 -11.33 -4.80
N GLU A 263 -14.78 -11.90 -3.65
CA GLU A 263 -16.15 -12.29 -3.30
C GLU A 263 -17.18 -11.13 -3.40
N ALA A 264 -16.77 -9.90 -3.06
CA ALA A 264 -17.61 -8.70 -3.09
C ALA A 264 -17.69 -8.01 -4.48
N THR A 265 -17.12 -8.61 -5.52
CA THR A 265 -17.07 -8.03 -6.86
C THR A 265 -18.42 -8.11 -7.56
N THR A 266 -18.91 -6.96 -8.03
CA THR A 266 -20.16 -6.84 -8.81
C THR A 266 -19.95 -6.25 -10.20
N GLU A 267 -18.76 -5.68 -10.46
CA GLU A 267 -18.37 -5.09 -11.74
C GLU A 267 -17.28 -6.00 -12.31
N VAL A 268 -17.68 -7.06 -13.02
CA VAL A 268 -16.70 -8.01 -13.59
C VAL A 268 -16.20 -7.43 -14.90
N ASP A 269 -15.00 -6.83 -14.85
CA ASP A 269 -14.36 -6.18 -16.00
C ASP A 269 -13.61 -7.17 -16.88
N ASP A 270 -13.01 -8.22 -16.32
CA ASP A 270 -12.07 -9.08 -17.02
C ASP A 270 -12.36 -10.58 -16.87
N ALA A 271 -12.03 -11.35 -17.92
CA ALA A 271 -12.12 -12.80 -17.94
C ALA A 271 -11.03 -13.41 -18.83
N PHE A 272 -10.74 -14.69 -18.62
CA PHE A 272 -9.68 -15.41 -19.31
C PHE A 272 -10.20 -16.64 -20.03
N SER A 273 -9.65 -16.92 -21.22
CA SER A 273 -9.77 -18.22 -21.90
C SER A 273 -8.39 -18.78 -22.22
N CYS A 274 -8.28 -20.09 -22.31
CA CYS A 274 -7.04 -20.78 -22.64
C CYS A 274 -7.32 -21.90 -23.65
N GLU A 275 -6.49 -22.01 -24.67
CA GLU A 275 -6.56 -23.03 -25.72
C GLU A 275 -5.14 -23.59 -25.94
N THR A 276 -5.00 -24.92 -25.92
CA THR A 276 -3.75 -25.58 -26.31
C THR A 276 -3.66 -25.66 -27.83
N LEU A 277 -2.52 -25.28 -28.40
CA LEU A 277 -2.32 -25.24 -29.85
C LEU A 277 -1.72 -26.55 -30.39
N ASP A 278 -2.08 -26.92 -31.63
CA ASP A 278 -1.66 -28.19 -32.28
C ASP A 278 -0.13 -28.40 -32.35
N HIS A 279 0.63 -27.32 -32.43
CA HIS A 279 2.09 -27.33 -32.54
C HIS A 279 2.81 -27.34 -31.18
N GLY A 280 2.07 -27.46 -30.08
CA GLY A 280 2.57 -27.25 -28.72
C GLY A 280 2.59 -25.75 -28.38
N GLY A 281 2.20 -25.41 -27.16
CA GLY A 281 2.00 -24.03 -26.70
C GLY A 281 0.53 -23.71 -26.45
N TRP A 282 0.24 -22.43 -26.21
CA TRP A 282 -1.06 -21.97 -25.75
C TRP A 282 -1.49 -20.65 -26.38
N ARG A 283 -2.79 -20.51 -26.65
CA ARG A 283 -3.43 -19.22 -26.92
C ARG A 283 -4.24 -18.82 -25.70
N VAL A 284 -3.90 -17.67 -25.12
CA VAL A 284 -4.64 -17.08 -24.00
C VAL A 284 -5.48 -15.92 -24.52
N GLY A 285 -6.78 -15.95 -24.23
CA GLY A 285 -7.68 -14.81 -24.43
C GLY A 285 -7.86 -14.04 -23.13
N ILE A 286 -7.68 -12.71 -23.19
CA ILE A 286 -7.91 -11.77 -22.09
C ILE A 286 -9.06 -10.87 -22.55
N HIS A 287 -10.23 -11.05 -21.94
CA HIS A 287 -11.49 -10.46 -22.38
C HIS A 287 -11.87 -9.33 -21.44
N ILE A 288 -11.97 -8.10 -21.95
CA ILE A 288 -12.35 -6.94 -21.14
C ILE A 288 -13.77 -6.50 -21.55
N ALA A 289 -14.67 -6.36 -20.57
CA ALA A 289 -16.02 -5.83 -20.72
C ALA A 289 -16.02 -4.57 -21.59
N ALA A 290 -17.00 -4.42 -22.49
CA ALA A 290 -17.04 -3.29 -23.44
C ALA A 290 -18.18 -2.27 -23.18
N PRO A 291 -18.28 -1.63 -21.99
CA PRO A 291 -19.30 -0.61 -21.75
C PRO A 291 -19.18 0.59 -22.71
N GLY A 292 -17.99 0.89 -23.23
CA GLY A 292 -17.75 1.93 -24.23
C GLY A 292 -18.38 1.65 -25.60
N ALA A 293 -18.80 0.42 -25.88
CA ALA A 293 -19.62 0.10 -27.05
C ALA A 293 -21.11 0.42 -26.84
N LEU A 294 -21.55 0.49 -25.59
CA LEU A 294 -22.92 0.84 -25.22
C LEU A 294 -23.06 2.34 -24.97
N LEU A 295 -22.10 2.94 -24.27
CA LEU A 295 -22.06 4.35 -23.89
C LEU A 295 -21.26 5.17 -24.90
N ALA A 296 -21.86 6.22 -25.44
CA ALA A 296 -21.14 7.18 -26.27
C ALA A 296 -20.48 8.26 -25.39
N PRO A 297 -19.40 8.93 -25.84
CA PRO A 297 -18.74 9.99 -25.06
C PRO A 297 -19.66 11.14 -24.64
N ASP A 298 -20.69 11.44 -25.43
CA ASP A 298 -21.69 12.50 -25.21
C ASP A 298 -22.95 12.02 -24.47
N ASP A 299 -22.98 10.75 -24.04
CA ASP A 299 -24.09 10.16 -23.30
C ASP A 299 -24.17 10.75 -21.87
N PRO A 300 -25.36 11.13 -21.35
CA PRO A 300 -25.49 11.57 -19.96
C PRO A 300 -24.92 10.59 -18.94
N LEU A 301 -24.98 9.28 -19.21
CA LEU A 301 -24.40 8.24 -18.35
C LEU A 301 -22.87 8.19 -18.44
N ALA A 302 -22.28 8.55 -19.59
CA ALA A 302 -20.85 8.72 -19.73
C ALA A 302 -20.36 10.01 -19.04
N GLN A 303 -21.16 11.08 -19.06
CA GLN A 303 -20.89 12.29 -18.27
C GLN A 303 -20.93 11.99 -16.76
N LEU A 304 -21.88 11.17 -16.30
CA LEU A 304 -21.90 10.71 -14.90
C LEU A 304 -20.62 9.92 -14.55
N ALA A 305 -20.17 9.03 -15.43
CA ALA A 305 -18.92 8.28 -15.23
C ALA A 305 -17.70 9.21 -15.20
N ARG A 306 -17.68 10.25 -16.05
CA ARG A 306 -16.65 11.32 -16.04
C ARG A 306 -16.64 12.06 -14.70
N ASP A 307 -17.81 12.51 -14.25
CA ASP A 307 -17.95 13.27 -13.00
C ASP A 307 -17.46 12.45 -11.79
N ARG A 308 -17.75 11.14 -11.78
CA ARG A 308 -17.32 10.20 -10.72
C ARG A 308 -15.88 9.73 -10.87
N ALA A 309 -15.30 9.74 -12.06
CA ALA A 309 -13.95 9.26 -12.41
C ALA A 309 -13.67 7.76 -12.14
N SER A 310 -14.08 7.20 -11.00
CA SER A 310 -13.93 5.78 -10.67
C SER A 310 -14.96 5.29 -9.64
N THR A 311 -15.02 3.98 -9.42
CA THR A 311 -15.72 3.39 -8.26
C THR A 311 -14.95 3.72 -6.98
N VAL A 312 -15.68 4.07 -5.91
CA VAL A 312 -15.14 4.29 -4.55
C VAL A 312 -15.27 3.00 -3.76
N TYR A 313 -14.17 2.48 -3.23
CA TYR A 313 -14.16 1.33 -2.33
C TYR A 313 -13.82 1.77 -0.91
N PHE A 314 -14.56 1.29 0.08
CA PHE A 314 -14.25 1.49 1.49
C PHE A 314 -14.77 0.30 2.31
N PRO A 315 -14.29 0.07 3.55
CA PRO A 315 -14.73 -1.10 4.31
C PRO A 315 -16.25 -1.08 4.54
N GLY A 316 -16.91 -2.18 4.14
CA GLY A 316 -18.34 -2.40 4.31
C GLY A 316 -19.23 -2.04 3.12
N ASP A 317 -18.79 -1.20 2.19
CA ASP A 317 -19.63 -0.71 1.10
C ASP A 317 -18.81 -0.13 -0.08
N LYS A 318 -19.48 0.22 -1.17
CA LYS A 318 -18.86 0.87 -2.34
C LYS A 318 -19.84 1.76 -3.08
N ILE A 319 -19.30 2.78 -3.75
CA ILE A 319 -20.08 3.65 -4.65
C ILE A 319 -19.59 3.43 -6.06
N THR A 320 -20.40 2.78 -6.90
CA THR A 320 -20.02 2.42 -8.26
C THR A 320 -19.91 3.64 -9.18
N MET A 321 -18.98 3.60 -10.14
CA MET A 321 -18.83 4.65 -11.16
C MET A 321 -20.07 4.75 -12.04
N LEU A 322 -20.63 3.60 -12.44
CA LEU A 322 -21.83 3.48 -13.24
C LEU A 322 -23.01 2.99 -12.41
N PRO A 323 -24.26 3.32 -12.77
CA PRO A 323 -25.44 2.73 -12.15
C PRO A 323 -25.47 1.20 -12.29
N ALA A 324 -26.01 0.51 -11.29
CA ALA A 324 -26.08 -0.96 -11.27
C ALA A 324 -26.80 -1.53 -12.51
N GLN A 325 -27.85 -0.84 -12.99
CA GLN A 325 -28.59 -1.24 -14.20
C GLN A 325 -27.73 -1.14 -15.47
N VAL A 326 -26.77 -0.22 -15.53
CA VAL A 326 -25.84 -0.07 -16.65
C VAL A 326 -24.73 -1.11 -16.56
N ILE A 327 -24.20 -1.34 -15.36
CA ILE A 327 -23.21 -2.40 -15.08
C ILE A 327 -23.75 -3.76 -15.54
N ALA A 328 -25.00 -4.09 -15.19
CA ALA A 328 -25.65 -5.35 -15.57
C ALA A 328 -25.80 -5.55 -17.09
N LEU A 329 -25.61 -4.52 -17.93
CA LEU A 329 -25.61 -4.65 -19.39
C LEU A 329 -24.24 -5.05 -19.96
N ALA A 330 -23.15 -4.76 -19.25
CA ALA A 330 -21.78 -4.93 -19.75
C ALA A 330 -20.88 -5.82 -18.88
N SER A 331 -21.21 -6.03 -17.60
CA SER A 331 -20.49 -6.93 -16.69
C SER A 331 -20.38 -8.32 -17.28
N LEU A 332 -19.19 -8.92 -17.17
CA LEU A 332 -18.90 -10.28 -17.61
C LEU A 332 -19.43 -11.30 -16.59
N ASP A 333 -20.74 -11.30 -16.41
CA ASP A 333 -21.45 -12.21 -15.50
C ASP A 333 -21.63 -13.60 -16.14
N GLU A 334 -21.69 -14.64 -15.29
CA GLU A 334 -21.80 -16.04 -15.68
C GLU A 334 -23.01 -16.32 -16.61
N ALA A 335 -22.81 -17.25 -17.54
CA ALA A 335 -23.74 -17.75 -18.56
C ALA A 335 -24.13 -16.77 -19.69
N ASP A 336 -24.05 -15.46 -19.46
CA ASP A 336 -24.45 -14.47 -20.45
C ASP A 336 -23.40 -14.25 -21.56
N TRP A 337 -23.89 -13.91 -22.76
CA TRP A 337 -23.04 -13.39 -23.84
C TRP A 337 -22.94 -11.89 -23.73
N ARG A 338 -21.71 -11.38 -23.59
CA ARG A 338 -21.44 -9.95 -23.37
C ARG A 338 -20.42 -9.42 -24.38
N PRO A 339 -20.58 -8.17 -24.84
CA PRO A 339 -19.60 -7.55 -25.73
C PRO A 339 -18.30 -7.30 -24.95
N ALA A 340 -17.17 -7.70 -25.53
CA ALA A 340 -15.85 -7.54 -24.94
C ALA A 340 -14.82 -7.11 -25.99
N VAL A 341 -13.83 -6.33 -25.55
CA VAL A 341 -12.58 -6.15 -26.29
C VAL A 341 -11.61 -7.21 -25.79
N SER A 342 -11.27 -8.15 -26.65
CA SER A 342 -10.42 -9.30 -26.31
C SER A 342 -9.02 -9.12 -26.85
N LEU A 343 -8.01 -9.39 -26.03
CA LEU A 343 -6.63 -9.59 -26.45
C LEU A 343 -6.31 -11.08 -26.46
N TYR A 344 -6.01 -11.63 -27.64
CA TYR A 344 -5.46 -12.98 -27.78
C TYR A 344 -3.94 -12.91 -27.87
N VAL A 345 -3.25 -13.74 -27.11
CA VAL A 345 -1.79 -13.87 -27.11
C VAL A 345 -1.42 -15.33 -27.29
N GLU A 346 -0.54 -15.61 -28.25
CA GLU A 346 0.00 -16.94 -28.47
C GLU A 346 1.37 -17.07 -27.82
N PHE A 347 1.55 -18.18 -27.11
CA PHE A 347 2.77 -18.55 -26.42
C PHE A 347 3.27 -19.89 -26.94
N ASP A 348 4.59 -20.02 -27.06
CA ASP A 348 5.21 -21.33 -27.30
C ASP A 348 5.19 -22.20 -26.04
N ALA A 349 5.73 -23.42 -26.14
CA ALA A 349 5.81 -24.36 -25.01
C ALA A 349 6.68 -23.86 -23.84
N ASN A 350 7.58 -22.90 -24.07
CA ASN A 350 8.44 -22.30 -23.05
C ASN A 350 7.82 -21.05 -22.42
N GLY A 351 6.64 -20.62 -22.88
CA GLY A 351 5.99 -19.39 -22.43
C GLY A 351 6.52 -18.13 -23.11
N GLU A 352 7.25 -18.26 -24.22
CA GLU A 352 7.62 -17.11 -25.05
C GLU A 352 6.43 -16.63 -25.88
N ARG A 353 6.15 -15.33 -25.83
CA ARG A 353 5.11 -14.70 -26.65
C ARG A 353 5.50 -14.71 -28.13
N LEU A 354 4.69 -15.35 -28.95
CA LEU A 354 4.85 -15.47 -30.40
C LEU A 354 4.11 -14.35 -31.15
N SER A 355 2.83 -14.16 -30.82
CA SER A 355 1.95 -13.25 -31.56
C SER A 355 0.86 -12.70 -30.64
N HIS A 356 0.12 -11.70 -31.13
CA HIS A 356 -1.08 -11.22 -30.46
C HIS A 356 -2.06 -10.61 -31.46
N ALA A 357 -3.35 -10.61 -31.11
CA ALA A 357 -4.41 -9.98 -31.88
C ALA A 357 -5.49 -9.42 -30.94
N THR A 358 -5.99 -8.22 -31.26
CA THR A 358 -7.12 -7.62 -30.54
C THR A 358 -8.40 -7.78 -31.36
N ARG A 359 -9.52 -8.11 -30.71
CA ARG A 359 -10.83 -8.30 -31.33
C ARG A 359 -11.93 -7.60 -30.53
N PHE A 360 -13.00 -7.19 -31.21
CA PHE A 360 -14.25 -6.79 -30.58
C PHE A 360 -15.31 -7.83 -30.91
N GLU A 361 -15.81 -8.53 -29.89
CA GLU A 361 -16.62 -9.75 -30.07
C GLU A 361 -17.55 -9.99 -28.88
N MET A 362 -18.43 -10.99 -29.00
CA MET A 362 -19.24 -11.48 -27.90
C MET A 362 -18.51 -12.61 -27.18
N VAL A 363 -18.38 -12.53 -25.86
CA VAL A 363 -17.73 -13.54 -25.01
C VAL A 363 -18.77 -14.12 -24.07
N GLN A 364 -18.71 -15.44 -23.84
CA GLN A 364 -19.53 -16.12 -22.84
C GLN A 364 -18.69 -16.50 -21.63
N ILE A 365 -19.18 -16.17 -20.43
CA ILE A 365 -18.52 -16.54 -19.18
C ILE A 365 -19.07 -17.86 -18.69
N HIS A 366 -18.24 -18.88 -18.61
CA HIS A 366 -18.60 -20.19 -18.08
C HIS A 366 -18.77 -20.15 -16.57
N ARG A 367 -17.90 -19.41 -15.87
CA ARG A 367 -17.95 -19.29 -14.42
C ARG A 367 -17.29 -18.01 -13.95
N ASN A 368 -17.92 -17.34 -12.99
CA ASN A 368 -17.27 -16.28 -12.22
C ASN A 368 -16.58 -16.91 -11.00
N ILE A 369 -15.26 -17.08 -11.06
CA ILE A 369 -14.49 -17.68 -9.96
C ILE A 369 -14.27 -16.61 -8.89
N ARG A 370 -14.67 -16.90 -7.65
CA ARG A 370 -14.43 -16.03 -6.50
C ARG A 370 -13.27 -16.55 -5.65
N HIS A 371 -12.50 -15.63 -5.05
CA HIS A 371 -11.43 -15.97 -4.11
C HIS A 371 -11.99 -16.88 -2.99
N GLY A 372 -11.23 -17.91 -2.60
CA GLY A 372 -11.67 -18.91 -1.61
C GLY A 372 -10.62 -20.00 -1.37
N ASP A 373 -11.03 -21.11 -0.77
CA ASP A 373 -10.15 -22.19 -0.27
C ASP A 373 -9.24 -22.85 -1.34
N TRP A 374 -9.45 -22.57 -2.63
CA TRP A 374 -8.67 -23.10 -3.75
C TRP A 374 -7.38 -22.31 -4.04
N GLU A 375 -7.16 -21.14 -3.45
CA GLU A 375 -5.91 -20.37 -3.65
C GLU A 375 -4.70 -21.13 -3.09
N ALA A 376 -4.89 -21.82 -1.97
CA ALA A 376 -3.92 -22.74 -1.40
C ALA A 376 -3.67 -23.93 -2.34
N ASP A 377 -4.73 -24.48 -2.94
CA ASP A 377 -4.61 -25.56 -3.92
C ASP A 377 -3.87 -25.11 -5.18
N LEU A 378 -4.07 -23.88 -5.68
CA LEU A 378 -3.32 -23.34 -6.82
C LEU A 378 -1.84 -23.22 -6.48
N SER A 379 -1.53 -22.66 -5.31
CA SER A 379 -0.15 -22.51 -4.83
C SER A 379 0.54 -23.88 -4.69
N LEU A 380 -0.14 -24.88 -4.13
CA LEU A 380 0.36 -26.25 -4.02
C LEU A 380 0.49 -26.93 -5.39
N ALA A 381 -0.44 -26.70 -6.32
CA ALA A 381 -0.44 -27.31 -7.65
C ALA A 381 0.76 -26.88 -8.52
N VAL A 382 1.26 -25.67 -8.29
CA VAL A 382 2.38 -25.07 -9.03
C VAL A 382 3.71 -25.16 -8.29
N ASP A 383 3.71 -25.54 -7.01
CA ASP A 383 4.93 -25.77 -6.23
C ASP A 383 5.65 -27.04 -6.71
N LEU A 384 6.83 -26.84 -7.33
CA LEU A 384 7.65 -27.93 -7.85
C LEU A 384 8.34 -28.75 -6.74
N SER A 385 8.44 -28.22 -5.52
CA SER A 385 9.01 -28.93 -4.38
C SER A 385 8.02 -29.89 -3.71
N ALA A 386 6.72 -29.71 -3.97
CA ALA A 386 5.67 -30.57 -3.43
C ALA A 386 5.59 -31.93 -4.15
N ALA A 387 5.18 -32.96 -3.42
CA ALA A 387 5.04 -34.32 -3.94
C ALA A 387 4.08 -34.37 -5.15
N PRO A 388 4.38 -35.14 -6.23
CA PRO A 388 3.55 -35.20 -7.43
C PRO A 388 2.08 -35.55 -7.16
N GLU A 389 1.81 -36.46 -6.22
CA GLU A 389 0.46 -36.86 -5.82
C GLU A 389 -0.31 -35.70 -5.16
N ALA A 390 0.35 -34.93 -4.29
CA ALA A 390 -0.24 -33.76 -3.64
C ALA A 390 -0.56 -32.66 -4.66
N ARG A 391 0.33 -32.43 -5.63
CA ARG A 391 0.11 -31.50 -6.74
C ARG A 391 -1.04 -31.94 -7.63
N ALA A 392 -1.12 -33.23 -7.97
CA ALA A 392 -2.21 -33.78 -8.77
C ALA A 392 -3.56 -33.65 -8.06
N LEU A 393 -3.60 -33.94 -6.76
CA LEU A 393 -4.79 -33.76 -5.93
C LEU A 393 -5.21 -32.29 -5.87
N ALA A 394 -4.27 -31.37 -5.62
CA ALA A 394 -4.55 -29.93 -5.61
C ALA A 394 -5.10 -29.45 -6.96
N ARG A 395 -4.50 -29.88 -8.08
CA ARG A 395 -4.99 -29.61 -9.44
C ARG A 395 -6.42 -30.08 -9.66
N SER A 396 -6.77 -31.26 -9.13
CA SER A 396 -8.13 -31.81 -9.27
C SER A 396 -9.20 -31.02 -8.52
N ARG A 397 -8.82 -30.20 -7.54
CA ARG A 397 -9.72 -29.34 -6.76
C ARG A 397 -9.86 -27.93 -7.34
N LEU A 398 -9.01 -27.57 -8.31
CA LEU A 398 -9.08 -26.25 -8.93
C LEU A 398 -10.41 -26.07 -9.66
N PRO A 399 -11.02 -24.88 -9.57
CA PRO A 399 -12.28 -24.57 -10.28
C PRO A 399 -12.10 -24.55 -11.81
N TRP A 400 -10.87 -24.43 -12.29
CA TRP A 400 -10.48 -24.44 -13.68
C TRP A 400 -9.04 -24.96 -13.83
N SER A 401 -8.84 -26.00 -14.64
CA SER A 401 -7.55 -26.69 -14.80
C SER A 401 -6.45 -25.78 -15.36
N ASP A 402 -6.82 -24.85 -16.24
CA ASP A 402 -5.84 -24.04 -16.97
C ASP A 402 -5.27 -22.90 -16.11
N LEU A 403 -5.75 -22.72 -14.88
CA LEU A 403 -5.14 -21.79 -13.91
C LEU A 403 -3.64 -22.08 -13.71
N THR A 404 -3.25 -23.36 -13.75
CA THR A 404 -1.84 -23.75 -13.66
C THR A 404 -1.01 -23.32 -14.87
N VAL A 405 -1.60 -23.39 -16.07
CA VAL A 405 -0.99 -22.93 -17.32
C VAL A 405 -0.87 -21.42 -17.31
N LEU A 406 -1.94 -20.72 -16.98
CA LEU A 406 -1.95 -19.26 -16.86
C LEU A 406 -0.92 -18.76 -15.85
N HIS A 407 -0.79 -19.42 -14.70
CA HIS A 407 0.23 -19.07 -13.71
C HIS A 407 1.66 -19.26 -14.25
N HIS A 408 1.92 -20.36 -14.97
CA HIS A 408 3.21 -20.59 -15.62
C HIS A 408 3.55 -19.48 -16.63
N LEU A 409 2.58 -19.09 -17.46
CA LEU A 409 2.76 -18.01 -18.44
C LEU A 409 2.93 -16.64 -17.77
N ALA A 410 2.25 -16.40 -16.65
CA ALA A 410 2.42 -15.19 -15.85
C ALA A 410 3.83 -15.07 -15.26
N LEU A 411 4.42 -16.18 -14.78
CA LEU A 411 5.82 -16.21 -14.35
C LEU A 411 6.78 -15.83 -15.49
N ALA A 412 6.54 -16.33 -16.71
CA ALA A 412 7.33 -15.96 -17.87
C ALA A 412 7.19 -14.46 -18.22
N CYS A 413 5.98 -13.92 -18.16
CA CYS A 413 5.73 -12.49 -18.36
C CYS A 413 6.47 -11.62 -17.32
N ARG A 414 6.38 -12.02 -16.04
CA ARG A 414 7.10 -11.34 -14.95
C ARG A 414 8.61 -11.39 -15.15
N ALA A 415 9.17 -12.56 -15.47
CA ALA A 415 10.61 -12.73 -15.66
C ALA A 415 11.15 -11.78 -16.75
N ARG A 416 10.43 -11.67 -17.87
CA ARG A 416 10.78 -10.73 -18.95
C ARG A 416 10.73 -9.27 -18.49
N ARG A 417 9.73 -8.92 -17.70
CA ARG A 417 9.55 -7.56 -17.16
C ARG A 417 10.64 -7.22 -16.14
N GLU A 418 11.00 -8.15 -15.26
CA GLU A 418 12.09 -7.99 -14.30
C GLU A 418 13.46 -7.88 -14.98
N ALA A 419 13.68 -8.60 -16.09
CA ALA A 419 14.88 -8.47 -16.91
C ALA A 419 15.04 -7.04 -17.47
N VAL A 420 13.96 -6.41 -17.95
CA VAL A 420 13.98 -5.00 -18.38
C VAL A 420 14.19 -4.04 -17.20
N ARG A 421 13.58 -4.35 -16.06
CA ARG A 421 13.69 -3.55 -14.83
C ARG A 421 15.11 -3.59 -14.23
N GLY A 422 15.89 -4.64 -14.53
CA GLY A 422 17.24 -4.85 -14.02
C GLY A 422 17.30 -5.21 -12.52
N ARG A 423 16.14 -5.50 -11.91
CA ARG A 423 16.03 -5.95 -10.51
C ARG A 423 14.68 -6.64 -10.30
N PRO A 424 14.61 -7.63 -9.40
CA PRO A 424 13.35 -8.28 -9.08
C PRO A 424 12.36 -7.27 -8.48
N GLU A 425 11.07 -7.56 -8.65
CA GLU A 425 10.04 -6.86 -7.92
C GLU A 425 10.19 -7.17 -6.42
N PRO A 426 10.16 -6.14 -5.54
CA PRO A 426 10.29 -6.36 -4.11
C PRO A 426 9.30 -7.42 -3.63
N ALA A 427 9.79 -8.35 -2.81
CA ALA A 427 8.96 -9.36 -2.17
C ALA A 427 7.74 -8.70 -1.50
N ALA A 428 6.61 -9.40 -1.62
CA ALA A 428 5.27 -8.93 -1.32
C ALA A 428 5.16 -8.13 -0.02
N ARG A 429 4.57 -6.94 -0.11
CA ARG A 429 4.01 -6.26 1.06
C ARG A 429 2.72 -6.98 1.45
N LEU A 430 2.55 -7.22 2.75
CA LEU A 430 1.25 -7.58 3.32
C LEU A 430 0.22 -6.52 2.91
N ASP A 431 -0.85 -6.98 2.27
CA ASP A 431 -2.08 -6.22 2.06
C ASP A 431 -3.11 -6.61 3.11
N TYR A 432 -4.16 -5.81 3.27
CA TYR A 432 -5.16 -6.04 4.31
C TYR A 432 -6.57 -5.96 3.72
N GLY A 433 -7.40 -6.95 4.03
CA GLY A 433 -8.85 -6.88 3.85
C GLY A 433 -9.52 -6.53 5.17
N ILE A 434 -10.47 -5.60 5.16
CA ILE A 434 -11.33 -5.32 6.32
C ILE A 434 -12.73 -5.82 6.01
N ARG A 435 -13.18 -6.82 6.76
CA ARG A 435 -14.55 -7.35 6.69
C ARG A 435 -15.34 -6.82 7.88
N LEU A 436 -16.55 -6.33 7.59
CA LEU A 436 -17.48 -5.83 8.59
C LEU A 436 -18.68 -6.77 8.64
N THR A 437 -19.02 -7.25 9.84
CA THR A 437 -20.21 -8.05 10.09
C THR A 437 -21.18 -7.24 10.93
N TRP A 438 -22.35 -6.93 10.37
CA TRP A 438 -23.37 -6.15 11.06
C TRP A 438 -24.23 -7.06 11.94
N GLN A 439 -24.47 -6.67 13.19
CA GLN A 439 -25.40 -7.38 14.07
C GLN A 439 -26.87 -7.08 13.65
N ASP A 440 -27.76 -8.09 13.71
CA ASP A 440 -29.16 -8.08 13.24
C ASP A 440 -30.06 -7.01 13.90
N HIS A 441 -29.83 -5.73 13.61
CA HIS A 441 -30.71 -4.63 14.00
C HIS A 441 -31.42 -4.06 12.75
N PRO A 442 -32.75 -4.19 12.65
CA PRO A 442 -33.50 -3.67 11.51
C PRO A 442 -33.67 -2.15 11.66
N ARG A 443 -32.69 -1.39 11.14
CA ARG A 443 -32.81 -0.02 10.57
C ARG A 443 -31.41 0.49 10.22
N ALA A 444 -31.26 0.96 8.99
CA ALA A 444 -30.03 1.43 8.35
C ALA A 444 -29.42 2.75 8.91
N THR A 445 -29.45 2.95 10.23
CA THR A 445 -28.87 4.10 10.94
C THR A 445 -28.44 3.69 12.37
N ALA A 446 -27.85 2.51 12.51
CA ALA A 446 -27.23 2.01 13.74
C ALA A 446 -25.80 1.50 13.47
N LEU A 447 -25.03 2.31 12.74
CA LEU A 447 -23.68 2.09 12.19
C LEU A 447 -22.53 2.04 13.24
N ALA A 448 -22.79 1.73 14.51
CA ALA A 448 -21.76 1.67 15.56
C ALA A 448 -21.43 0.25 16.08
N LEU A 449 -22.11 -0.81 15.62
CA LEU A 449 -22.05 -2.17 16.18
C LEU A 449 -21.55 -3.24 15.19
N ALA A 450 -20.79 -2.87 14.16
CA ALA A 450 -20.16 -3.87 13.29
C ALA A 450 -19.00 -4.55 14.03
N ASP A 451 -18.97 -5.88 13.98
CA ASP A 451 -17.79 -6.66 14.31
C ASP A 451 -16.78 -6.51 13.17
N VAL A 452 -15.56 -6.12 13.52
CA VAL A 452 -14.49 -5.82 12.56
C VAL A 452 -13.51 -6.99 12.52
N GLU A 453 -13.23 -7.49 11.32
CA GLU A 453 -12.19 -8.48 11.09
C GLU A 453 -11.17 -7.91 10.11
N ILE A 454 -9.88 -7.95 10.48
CA ILE A 454 -8.77 -7.58 9.60
C ILE A 454 -8.07 -8.86 9.19
N GLN A 455 -8.07 -9.14 7.89
CA GLN A 455 -7.41 -10.29 7.29
C GLN A 455 -6.17 -9.83 6.53
N THR A 456 -5.04 -10.52 6.71
CA THR A 456 -3.84 -10.27 5.92
C THR A 456 -3.91 -11.02 4.61
N ARG A 457 -3.72 -10.31 3.50
CA ARG A 457 -3.55 -10.90 2.16
C ARG A 457 -2.07 -10.85 1.79
N GLN A 458 -1.53 -11.98 1.33
CA GLN A 458 -0.18 -12.02 0.78
C GLN A 458 -0.23 -11.55 -0.67
N ARG A 459 0.27 -10.34 -0.97
CA ARG A 459 0.49 -9.96 -2.37
C ARG A 459 1.37 -10.98 -3.06
N GLY A 460 1.19 -11.19 -4.35
CA GLY A 460 2.03 -12.11 -5.11
C GLY A 460 1.81 -13.57 -4.76
N SER A 461 0.63 -13.91 -4.22
CA SER A 461 0.12 -15.27 -4.33
C SER A 461 0.08 -15.70 -5.80
N ALA A 462 -0.02 -17.01 -6.04
CA ALA A 462 -0.11 -17.53 -7.40
C ALA A 462 -1.27 -16.88 -8.18
N LEU A 463 -2.38 -16.57 -7.50
CA LEU A 463 -3.53 -15.94 -8.12
C LEU A 463 -3.30 -14.46 -8.45
N ASP A 464 -2.84 -13.69 -7.47
CA ASP A 464 -2.54 -12.26 -7.63
C ASP A 464 -1.52 -12.04 -8.76
N LEU A 465 -0.48 -12.89 -8.82
CA LEU A 465 0.53 -12.85 -9.86
C LEU A 465 -0.09 -13.09 -11.24
N LEU A 466 -0.90 -14.15 -11.37
CA LEU A 466 -1.55 -14.52 -12.62
C LEU A 466 -2.37 -13.36 -13.17
N VAL A 467 -3.32 -12.84 -12.37
CA VAL A 467 -4.22 -11.77 -12.84
C VAL A 467 -3.42 -10.50 -13.14
N SER A 468 -2.52 -10.09 -12.25
CA SER A 468 -1.77 -8.84 -12.42
C SER A 468 -0.88 -8.84 -13.66
N GLU A 469 -0.19 -9.94 -13.98
CA GLU A 469 0.69 -10.00 -15.16
C GLU A 469 -0.09 -9.94 -16.47
N PHE A 470 -1.24 -10.60 -16.57
CA PHE A 470 -2.08 -10.50 -17.77
C PHE A 470 -2.75 -9.12 -17.91
N MET A 471 -3.12 -8.47 -16.80
CA MET A 471 -3.56 -7.09 -16.83
C MET A 471 -2.43 -6.15 -17.27
N ILE A 472 -1.21 -6.36 -16.79
CA ILE A 472 -0.04 -5.58 -17.22
C ILE A 472 0.20 -5.78 -18.72
N LEU A 473 0.23 -7.03 -19.18
CA LEU A 473 0.42 -7.38 -20.59
C LEU A 473 -0.61 -6.70 -21.50
N THR A 474 -1.88 -6.69 -21.09
CA THR A 474 -2.98 -6.07 -21.83
C THR A 474 -2.81 -4.55 -21.92
N ASN A 475 -2.58 -3.90 -20.77
CA ASN A 475 -2.38 -2.44 -20.69
C ASN A 475 -1.14 -1.95 -21.47
N VAL A 476 -0.08 -2.75 -21.51
CA VAL A 476 1.12 -2.47 -22.33
C VAL A 476 0.79 -2.62 -23.81
N THR A 477 0.18 -3.74 -24.21
CA THR A 477 -0.10 -4.07 -25.61
C THR A 477 -1.10 -3.09 -26.23
N TRP A 478 -2.15 -2.72 -25.49
CA TRP A 478 -3.11 -1.71 -25.97
C TRP A 478 -2.57 -0.29 -25.89
N GLY A 479 -1.70 0.02 -24.92
CA GLY A 479 -0.96 1.29 -24.90
C GLY A 479 -0.09 1.47 -26.15
N GLU A 480 0.59 0.41 -26.60
CA GLU A 480 1.33 0.36 -27.86
C GLU A 480 0.39 0.47 -29.07
N THR A 481 -0.73 -0.25 -29.06
CA THR A 481 -1.74 -0.18 -30.13
C THR A 481 -2.26 1.24 -30.35
N LEU A 482 -2.58 1.97 -29.27
CA LEU A 482 -2.99 3.37 -29.33
C LEU A 482 -1.89 4.27 -29.89
N ALA A 483 -0.64 4.06 -29.44
CA ALA A 483 0.51 4.84 -29.91
C ALA A 483 0.78 4.62 -31.40
N LEU A 484 0.75 3.37 -31.87
CA LEU A 484 0.91 3.01 -33.29
C LEU A 484 -0.26 3.54 -34.15
N GLY A 485 -1.48 3.53 -33.61
CA GLY A 485 -2.66 4.13 -34.22
C GLY A 485 -2.66 5.67 -34.23
N GLN A 486 -1.67 6.32 -33.62
CA GLN A 486 -1.57 7.77 -33.45
C GLN A 486 -2.81 8.39 -32.78
N LEU A 487 -3.47 7.61 -31.91
CA LEU A 487 -4.60 8.09 -31.11
C LEU A 487 -4.11 8.45 -29.71
N PRO A 488 -4.58 9.56 -29.13
CA PRO A 488 -4.28 9.86 -27.74
C PRO A 488 -4.99 8.87 -26.82
N GLY A 489 -4.40 8.58 -25.68
CA GLY A 489 -4.96 7.74 -24.64
C GLY A 489 -4.53 8.21 -23.27
N VAL A 490 -5.10 7.65 -22.21
CA VAL A 490 -4.70 7.92 -20.82
C VAL A 490 -3.61 6.93 -20.43
N TYR A 491 -2.37 7.41 -20.38
CA TYR A 491 -1.17 6.66 -20.01
C TYR A 491 -0.77 6.97 -18.58
N ARG A 492 -0.47 5.92 -17.81
CA ARG A 492 0.10 6.03 -16.48
C ARG A 492 1.62 5.96 -16.58
N CYS A 493 2.27 7.11 -16.48
CA CYS A 493 3.72 7.24 -16.59
C CYS A 493 4.35 7.33 -15.21
N GLN A 494 5.54 6.75 -15.03
CA GLN A 494 6.31 6.86 -13.80
C GLN A 494 7.76 7.27 -14.09
N SER A 495 8.15 8.41 -13.51
CA SER A 495 9.51 8.95 -13.57
C SER A 495 9.95 9.44 -12.20
N MET A 496 11.19 9.14 -11.80
CA MET A 496 11.76 9.52 -10.49
C MET A 496 10.87 9.12 -9.31
N GLY A 497 10.19 7.97 -9.42
CA GLY A 497 9.28 7.44 -8.41
C GLY A 497 7.89 8.07 -8.35
N ARG A 498 7.62 9.14 -9.10
CA ARG A 498 6.30 9.79 -9.16
C ARG A 498 5.48 9.26 -10.33
N VAL A 499 4.24 8.89 -10.05
CA VAL A 499 3.25 8.45 -11.03
C VAL A 499 2.41 9.64 -11.46
N ARG A 500 2.11 9.77 -12.76
CA ARG A 500 1.20 10.77 -13.32
C ARG A 500 0.43 10.20 -14.49
N MET A 501 -0.79 10.66 -14.68
CA MET A 501 -1.54 10.41 -15.90
C MET A 501 -1.14 11.41 -16.99
N GLN A 502 -1.01 10.93 -18.23
CA GLN A 502 -0.64 11.72 -19.40
C GLN A 502 -1.47 11.30 -20.60
N THR A 503 -1.65 12.20 -21.57
CA THR A 503 -2.38 11.91 -22.81
C THR A 503 -1.50 11.28 -23.90
N THR A 504 -0.19 11.20 -23.62
CA THR A 504 0.84 10.71 -24.53
C THR A 504 1.60 9.54 -23.91
N PRO A 505 2.10 8.60 -24.73
CA PRO A 505 2.87 7.45 -24.25
C PRO A 505 4.14 7.87 -23.52
N GLY A 506 4.45 7.19 -22.41
CA GLY A 506 5.69 7.37 -21.65
C GLY A 506 6.00 6.20 -20.70
N PRO A 507 7.26 6.09 -20.23
CA PRO A 507 7.74 4.94 -19.49
C PRO A 507 7.15 4.83 -18.08
N HIS A 508 6.99 3.60 -17.61
CA HIS A 508 6.68 3.29 -16.22
C HIS A 508 7.84 2.52 -15.58
N GLN A 509 8.84 3.24 -15.07
CA GLN A 509 10.10 2.68 -14.57
C GLN A 509 9.92 1.60 -13.49
N GLY A 510 8.94 1.75 -12.59
CA GLY A 510 8.69 0.76 -11.53
C GLY A 510 8.09 -0.55 -12.03
N LEU A 511 7.41 -0.54 -13.17
CA LEU A 511 6.88 -1.74 -13.82
C LEU A 511 7.88 -2.31 -14.81
N GLY A 512 8.85 -1.53 -15.32
CA GLY A 512 9.81 -2.01 -16.32
C GLY A 512 9.24 -2.04 -17.74
N VAL A 513 8.34 -1.11 -18.08
CA VAL A 513 7.66 -1.05 -19.37
C VAL A 513 7.78 0.33 -20.02
N SER A 514 7.83 0.37 -21.35
CA SER A 514 8.02 1.61 -22.14
C SER A 514 6.77 2.46 -22.20
N HIS A 515 5.58 1.84 -22.17
CA HIS A 515 4.28 2.50 -22.18
C HIS A 515 3.28 1.66 -21.37
N TYR A 516 2.32 2.32 -20.71
CA TYR A 516 1.33 1.64 -19.88
C TYR A 516 0.02 2.44 -19.86
N ALA A 517 -1.00 1.95 -20.57
CA ALA A 517 -2.30 2.61 -20.69
C ALA A 517 -3.38 1.78 -19.97
N TRP A 518 -3.98 2.34 -18.92
CA TRP A 518 -5.04 1.67 -18.18
C TRP A 518 -6.28 1.45 -19.05
N SER A 519 -6.61 0.20 -19.31
CA SER A 519 -7.64 -0.20 -20.28
C SER A 519 -8.37 -1.48 -19.87
N THR A 520 -8.09 -2.02 -18.68
CA THR A 520 -8.59 -3.34 -18.23
C THR A 520 -9.71 -3.23 -17.19
N SER A 521 -10.19 -2.04 -16.85
CA SER A 521 -11.33 -1.89 -15.93
C SER A 521 -12.31 -0.77 -16.28
N PRO A 522 -12.91 -0.79 -17.48
CA PRO A 522 -13.76 0.29 -17.99
C PRO A 522 -15.10 0.45 -17.26
N LEU A 523 -15.58 -0.54 -16.49
CA LEU A 523 -16.81 -0.39 -15.68
C LEU A 523 -16.57 0.48 -14.45
N ARG A 524 -15.36 0.47 -13.91
CA ARG A 524 -15.00 1.13 -12.64
C ARG A 524 -13.94 2.23 -12.73
N ARG A 525 -13.35 2.48 -13.91
CA ARG A 525 -12.42 3.59 -14.16
C ARG A 525 -12.73 4.28 -15.47
N TYR A 526 -12.95 5.60 -15.40
CA TYR A 526 -13.28 6.42 -16.56
C TYR A 526 -12.11 6.53 -17.54
N SER A 527 -10.86 6.52 -17.04
CA SER A 527 -9.67 6.49 -17.88
C SER A 527 -9.60 5.25 -18.79
N ASP A 528 -9.98 4.08 -18.26
CA ASP A 528 -10.10 2.84 -19.04
C ASP A 528 -11.25 2.92 -20.07
N LEU A 529 -12.38 3.54 -19.72
CA LEU A 529 -13.49 3.78 -20.65
C LEU A 529 -13.06 4.69 -21.82
N VAL A 530 -12.29 5.76 -21.54
CA VAL A 530 -11.72 6.66 -22.55
C VAL A 530 -10.81 5.91 -23.52
N ASN A 531 -9.91 5.08 -22.98
CA ASN A 531 -9.01 4.26 -23.80
C ASN A 531 -9.79 3.24 -24.64
N GLN A 532 -10.85 2.66 -24.09
CA GLN A 532 -11.70 1.72 -24.80
C GLN A 532 -12.39 2.35 -26.01
N TRP A 533 -12.90 3.59 -25.93
CA TRP A 533 -13.47 4.28 -27.11
C TRP A 533 -12.45 4.45 -28.24
N GLN A 534 -11.20 4.76 -27.89
CA GLN A 534 -10.14 4.89 -28.87
C GLN A 534 -9.78 3.54 -29.50
N LEU A 535 -9.65 2.49 -28.69
CA LEU A 535 -9.41 1.12 -29.16
C LEU A 535 -10.53 0.62 -30.09
N LEU A 536 -11.79 0.83 -29.74
CA LEU A 536 -12.94 0.47 -30.59
C LEU A 536 -12.85 1.15 -31.96
N SER A 537 -12.42 2.41 -32.01
CA SER A 537 -12.24 3.12 -33.28
C SER A 537 -11.10 2.53 -34.14
N ILE A 538 -10.00 2.07 -33.53
CA ILE A 538 -8.91 1.35 -34.23
C ILE A 538 -9.43 0.03 -34.81
N LEU A 539 -10.30 -0.66 -34.07
CA LEU A 539 -10.95 -1.90 -34.51
C LEU A 539 -12.04 -1.67 -35.57
N GLY A 540 -12.28 -0.42 -36.01
CA GLY A 540 -13.26 -0.07 -37.03
C GLY A 540 -14.68 0.15 -36.51
N HIS A 541 -14.86 0.23 -35.19
CA HIS A 541 -16.15 0.42 -34.54
C HIS A 541 -16.29 1.85 -34.00
N GLY A 542 -16.87 2.72 -34.83
CA GLY A 542 -17.08 4.13 -34.51
C GLY A 542 -15.94 5.03 -34.96
N ARG A 543 -15.99 6.30 -34.55
CA ARG A 543 -14.93 7.29 -34.83
C ARG A 543 -14.12 7.52 -33.55
N PRO A 544 -12.83 7.92 -33.66
CA PRO A 544 -12.04 8.30 -32.50
C PRO A 544 -12.76 9.35 -31.66
N ALA A 545 -12.89 9.09 -30.35
CA ALA A 545 -13.58 9.99 -29.43
C ALA A 545 -12.80 11.30 -29.23
N PHE A 546 -11.46 11.20 -29.19
CA PHE A 546 -10.57 12.35 -28.99
C PHE A 546 -9.45 12.37 -30.04
N LYS A 547 -8.93 13.57 -30.33
CA LYS A 547 -7.81 13.79 -31.26
C LYS A 547 -6.54 14.19 -30.50
N GLY A 548 -5.38 14.09 -31.15
CA GLY A 548 -4.14 14.59 -30.58
C GLY A 548 -4.24 16.08 -30.20
N GLY A 549 -3.92 16.42 -28.96
CA GLY A 549 -4.02 17.79 -28.44
C GLY A 549 -5.43 18.24 -28.01
N ASP A 550 -6.38 17.32 -27.87
CA ASP A 550 -7.76 17.64 -27.48
C ASP A 550 -7.84 18.20 -26.04
N ALA A 551 -8.36 19.43 -25.92
CA ALA A 551 -8.51 20.12 -24.65
C ALA A 551 -9.46 19.39 -23.67
N ASN A 552 -10.49 18.70 -24.19
CA ASN A 552 -11.43 17.97 -23.35
C ASN A 552 -10.74 16.78 -22.68
N LEU A 553 -9.89 16.06 -23.42
CA LEU A 553 -9.12 14.94 -22.88
C LEU A 553 -8.11 15.38 -21.81
N PHE A 554 -7.47 16.54 -21.98
CA PHE A 554 -6.61 17.10 -20.93
C PHE A 554 -7.41 17.46 -19.67
N ALA A 555 -8.59 18.04 -19.83
CA ALA A 555 -9.49 18.33 -18.72
C ALA A 555 -9.99 17.04 -18.04
N ASP A 556 -10.26 15.98 -18.81
CA ASP A 556 -10.63 14.65 -18.30
C ASP A 556 -9.53 14.04 -17.43
N VAL A 557 -8.29 14.05 -17.91
CA VAL A 557 -7.15 13.50 -17.17
C VAL A 557 -6.91 14.27 -15.87
N ALA A 558 -6.96 15.61 -15.92
CA ALA A 558 -6.79 16.44 -14.72
C ALA A 558 -7.92 16.25 -13.70
N HIS A 559 -9.16 16.13 -14.17
CA HIS A 559 -10.32 15.83 -13.32
C HIS A 559 -10.20 14.44 -12.69
N PHE A 560 -9.83 13.43 -13.48
CA PHE A 560 -9.61 12.07 -13.00
C PHE A 560 -8.57 12.03 -11.88
N ASP A 561 -7.38 12.62 -12.07
CA ASP A 561 -6.34 12.65 -11.03
C ASP A 561 -6.85 13.29 -9.73
N ALA A 562 -7.55 14.43 -9.82
CA ALA A 562 -8.05 15.15 -8.66
C ALA A 562 -9.14 14.39 -7.87
N VAL A 563 -10.08 13.75 -8.57
CA VAL A 563 -11.16 12.97 -7.93
C VAL A 563 -10.62 11.65 -7.38
N TYR A 564 -9.77 10.97 -8.13
CA TYR A 564 -9.18 9.70 -7.75
C TYR A 564 -8.30 9.82 -6.49
N ASP A 565 -7.48 10.87 -6.38
CA ASP A 565 -6.68 11.14 -5.18
C ASP A 565 -7.57 11.38 -3.95
N ARG A 566 -8.67 12.13 -4.10
CA ARG A 566 -9.62 12.36 -3.01
C ARG A 566 -10.31 11.09 -2.55
N TYR A 567 -10.66 10.19 -3.47
CA TYR A 567 -11.23 8.88 -3.15
C TYR A 567 -10.23 8.01 -2.40
N ALA A 568 -8.96 8.00 -2.83
CA ALA A 568 -7.90 7.26 -2.15
C ALA A 568 -7.65 7.77 -0.72
N GLU A 569 -7.71 9.09 -0.51
CA GLU A 569 -7.61 9.70 0.83
C GLU A 569 -8.78 9.30 1.74
N PHE A 570 -10.01 9.29 1.20
CA PHE A 570 -11.19 8.85 1.94
C PHE A 570 -11.11 7.36 2.29
N GLN A 571 -10.78 6.49 1.32
CA GLN A 571 -10.60 5.06 1.54
C GLN A 571 -9.56 4.80 2.65
N SER A 572 -8.38 5.42 2.53
CA SER A 572 -7.31 5.28 3.53
C SER A 572 -7.75 5.77 4.91
N SER A 573 -8.62 6.77 4.98
CA SER A 573 -9.16 7.29 6.23
C SER A 573 -10.17 6.30 6.85
N MET A 574 -11.03 5.69 6.04
CA MET A 574 -11.97 4.68 6.52
C MET A 574 -11.26 3.40 6.97
N GLU A 575 -10.22 2.95 6.26
CA GLU A 575 -9.37 1.83 6.70
C GLU A 575 -8.74 2.09 8.07
N ARG A 576 -8.24 3.31 8.31
CA ARG A 576 -7.71 3.71 9.63
C ARG A 576 -8.80 3.79 10.70
N TYR A 577 -9.97 4.32 10.36
CA TYR A 577 -11.11 4.38 11.29
C TYR A 577 -11.48 2.98 11.78
N TRP A 578 -11.66 2.04 10.85
CA TRP A 578 -12.01 0.66 11.17
C TRP A 578 -10.88 -0.09 11.87
N THR A 579 -9.61 0.24 11.58
CA THR A 579 -8.48 -0.28 12.35
C THR A 579 -8.55 0.15 13.82
N GLY A 580 -8.91 1.41 14.12
CA GLY A 580 -9.10 1.87 15.49
C GLY A 580 -10.27 1.20 16.21
N ARG A 581 -11.36 0.90 15.48
CA ARG A 581 -12.49 0.11 15.98
C ARG A 581 -12.09 -1.34 16.28
N TRP A 582 -11.34 -1.97 15.38
CA TRP A 582 -10.81 -3.32 15.57
C TRP A 582 -9.95 -3.42 16.84
N PHE A 583 -9.05 -2.47 17.11
CA PHE A 583 -8.31 -2.44 18.37
C PHE A 583 -9.22 -2.30 19.60
N GLY A 584 -10.24 -1.43 19.53
CA GLY A 584 -11.21 -1.28 20.61
C GLY A 584 -11.92 -2.60 20.92
N GLN A 585 -12.31 -3.35 19.88
CA GLN A 585 -12.91 -4.68 20.00
C GLN A 585 -11.95 -5.70 20.64
N GLN A 586 -10.69 -5.76 20.19
CA GLN A 586 -9.66 -6.66 20.78
C GLN A 586 -9.40 -6.37 22.27
N LEU A 587 -9.56 -5.11 22.68
CA LEU A 587 -9.40 -4.67 24.06
C LEU A 587 -10.68 -4.80 24.91
N GLY A 588 -11.81 -5.24 24.32
CA GLY A 588 -13.10 -5.33 25.00
C GLY A 588 -13.67 -3.97 25.41
N LEU A 589 -13.31 -2.90 24.70
CA LEU A 589 -13.75 -1.53 24.99
C LEU A 589 -15.11 -1.24 24.35
N SER A 590 -15.95 -0.50 25.07
CA SER A 590 -17.23 0.01 24.57
C SER A 590 -17.10 1.47 24.11
N GLY A 591 -17.90 1.87 23.11
CA GLY A 591 -17.86 3.21 22.52
C GLY A 591 -16.84 3.38 21.39
N GLU A 592 -16.92 4.49 20.65
CA GLU A 592 -16.09 4.76 19.46
C GLU A 592 -14.70 5.28 19.76
N ALA A 593 -14.61 6.18 20.74
CA ALA A 593 -13.36 6.78 21.18
C ALA A 593 -12.87 6.09 22.45
N TRP A 594 -11.56 5.90 22.54
CA TRP A 594 -10.94 5.36 23.75
C TRP A 594 -9.55 5.96 23.95
N GLN A 595 -9.21 6.20 25.22
CA GLN A 595 -7.99 6.90 25.60
C GLN A 595 -7.12 6.04 26.49
N THR A 596 -5.82 6.07 26.22
CA THR A 596 -4.72 5.48 27.00
C THR A 596 -5.04 4.11 27.61
N ALA A 597 -5.35 3.13 26.75
CA ALA A 597 -5.38 1.73 27.10
C ALA A 597 -4.02 1.29 27.66
N GLN A 598 -4.04 0.40 28.67
CA GLN A 598 -2.83 -0.19 29.19
C GLN A 598 -2.15 -1.05 28.11
N VAL A 599 -0.82 -1.12 28.17
CA VAL A 599 -0.05 -2.00 27.28
C VAL A 599 -0.39 -3.44 27.65
N SER A 600 -0.82 -4.21 26.66
CA SER A 600 -1.19 -5.61 26.79
C SER A 600 -0.80 -6.35 25.50
N PRO A 601 -0.76 -7.69 25.51
CA PRO A 601 -0.56 -8.46 24.28
C PRO A 601 -1.61 -8.16 23.19
N ALA A 602 -2.86 -7.82 23.56
CA ALA A 602 -3.95 -7.58 22.63
C ALA A 602 -3.82 -6.29 21.80
N ASN A 603 -3.03 -5.33 22.27
CA ASN A 603 -2.74 -4.06 21.57
C ASN A 603 -1.26 -3.87 21.26
N THR A 604 -0.43 -4.90 21.42
CA THR A 604 1.00 -4.88 21.10
C THR A 604 1.26 -5.66 19.82
N MET A 605 2.07 -5.11 18.91
CA MET A 605 2.41 -5.76 17.66
C MET A 605 3.70 -5.25 17.04
N LEU A 606 4.18 -5.99 16.04
CA LEU A 606 5.29 -5.56 15.21
C LEU A 606 4.86 -4.41 14.28
N ALA A 607 5.78 -3.48 14.12
CA ALA A 607 5.69 -2.39 13.16
C ALA A 607 7.08 -2.13 12.55
N VAL A 608 7.09 -1.44 11.42
CA VAL A 608 8.30 -1.15 10.65
C VAL A 608 8.44 0.35 10.47
N ALA A 609 9.62 0.88 10.79
CA ALA A 609 9.96 2.29 10.55
C ALA A 609 9.85 2.62 9.05
N THR A 610 9.15 3.70 8.73
CA THR A 610 9.01 4.17 7.35
C THR A 610 10.15 5.12 6.97
N ARG A 611 10.18 5.59 5.71
CA ARG A 611 11.11 6.65 5.29
C ARG A 611 10.80 8.00 5.92
N THR A 612 9.60 8.18 6.45
CA THR A 612 9.18 9.40 7.12
C THR A 612 9.56 9.30 8.59
N GLU A 613 10.30 10.29 9.08
CA GLU A 613 10.69 10.35 10.49
C GLU A 613 9.48 10.23 11.42
N SER A 614 9.66 9.49 12.51
CA SER A 614 8.63 9.29 13.54
C SER A 614 7.36 8.59 13.06
N VAL A 615 7.33 8.00 11.85
CA VAL A 615 6.17 7.24 11.35
C VAL A 615 6.54 5.77 11.19
N VAL A 616 5.75 4.91 11.84
CA VAL A 616 5.88 3.45 11.75
C VAL A 616 4.62 2.87 11.14
N ARG A 617 4.76 1.80 10.35
CA ARG A 617 3.64 1.07 9.75
C ARG A 617 3.42 -0.23 10.50
N LEU A 618 2.18 -0.50 10.90
CA LEU A 618 1.82 -1.74 11.59
C LEU A 618 1.95 -2.94 10.65
N ARG A 619 2.36 -4.10 11.17
CA ARG A 619 2.44 -5.36 10.41
C ARG A 619 1.10 -6.11 10.36
N ALA A 620 0.25 -5.95 11.37
CA ALA A 620 -1.01 -6.68 11.50
C ALA A 620 -2.26 -5.88 11.07
N ALA A 621 -2.12 -4.61 10.66
CA ALA A 621 -3.25 -3.76 10.28
C ALA A 621 -2.85 -2.68 9.26
N PRO A 622 -3.80 -2.18 8.44
CA PRO A 622 -3.57 -1.14 7.43
C PRO A 622 -3.50 0.27 8.06
N ALA A 623 -2.61 0.46 9.03
CA ALA A 623 -2.45 1.75 9.70
C ALA A 623 -0.99 2.12 9.96
N VAL A 624 -0.78 3.42 10.12
CA VAL A 624 0.48 4.00 10.53
C VAL A 624 0.32 4.70 11.88
N LEU A 625 1.36 4.65 12.70
CA LEU A 625 1.45 5.38 13.95
C LEU A 625 2.52 6.46 13.83
N ARG A 626 2.20 7.65 14.33
CA ARG A 626 3.21 8.69 14.56
C ARG A 626 3.70 8.58 16.00
N LEU A 627 4.98 8.26 16.19
CA LEU A 627 5.59 7.98 17.49
C LEU A 627 6.72 8.98 17.75
N ALA A 628 6.83 9.47 18.98
CA ALA A 628 7.93 10.35 19.39
C ALA A 628 9.24 9.55 19.51
N LEU A 629 9.92 9.34 18.38
CA LEU A 629 11.17 8.58 18.25
C LEU A 629 12.27 9.44 17.65
N SER A 630 13.51 9.17 18.04
CA SER A 630 14.70 9.58 17.27
C SER A 630 14.67 8.92 15.89
N SER A 631 15.31 9.55 14.89
CA SER A 631 15.35 9.01 13.52
C SER A 631 15.89 7.57 13.51
N LEU A 632 15.06 6.62 13.07
CA LEU A 632 15.42 5.23 12.83
C LEU A 632 15.57 5.00 11.32
N PRO A 633 16.51 4.13 10.89
CA PRO A 633 16.58 3.69 9.51
C PRO A 633 15.23 3.11 9.03
N ALA A 634 14.83 3.43 7.80
CA ALA A 634 13.65 2.82 7.21
C ALA A 634 13.83 1.30 7.12
N GLY A 635 12.82 0.54 7.53
CA GLY A 635 12.90 -0.91 7.62
C GLY A 635 13.24 -1.45 9.01
N THR A 636 13.66 -0.60 9.97
CA THR A 636 13.86 -1.04 11.36
C THR A 636 12.56 -1.58 11.94
N GLU A 637 12.60 -2.80 12.44
CA GLU A 637 11.47 -3.42 13.12
C GLU A 637 11.39 -2.97 14.58
N LEU A 638 10.17 -2.87 15.09
CA LEU A 638 9.90 -2.37 16.42
C LEU A 638 8.58 -2.95 16.91
N GLU A 639 8.54 -3.25 18.20
CA GLU A 639 7.32 -3.65 18.88
C GLU A 639 6.65 -2.40 19.44
N VAL A 640 5.39 -2.19 19.09
CA VAL A 640 4.62 -1.00 19.44
C VAL A 640 3.29 -1.39 20.06
N ALA A 641 2.82 -0.59 21.00
CA ALA A 641 1.49 -0.72 21.57
C ALA A 641 0.58 0.43 21.10
N VAL A 642 -0.63 0.12 20.63
CA VAL A 642 -1.66 1.11 20.32
C VAL A 642 -2.44 1.42 21.60
N THR A 643 -2.35 2.66 22.07
CA THR A 643 -2.85 3.07 23.38
C THR A 643 -4.04 4.01 23.29
N GLY A 644 -4.39 4.56 22.13
CA GLY A 644 -5.57 5.42 22.03
C GLY A 644 -6.09 5.53 20.60
N PHE A 645 -7.35 5.90 20.46
CA PHE A 645 -7.99 6.19 19.19
C PHE A 645 -8.95 7.35 19.32
N ASP A 646 -8.72 8.39 18.51
CA ASP A 646 -9.70 9.46 18.29
C ASP A 646 -10.40 9.22 16.94
N PRO A 647 -11.71 8.90 16.94
CA PRO A 647 -12.45 8.61 15.72
C PRO A 647 -12.83 9.86 14.91
N LEU A 648 -12.86 11.04 15.54
CA LEU A 648 -13.15 12.30 14.85
C LEU A 648 -11.93 12.79 14.06
N ASP A 649 -10.73 12.65 14.62
CA ASP A 649 -9.47 12.96 13.93
C ASP A 649 -8.90 11.75 13.16
N ILE A 650 -9.50 10.57 13.31
CA ILE A 650 -9.03 9.28 12.76
C ILE A 650 -7.53 9.07 13.07
N SER A 651 -7.18 9.28 14.34
CA SER A 651 -5.80 9.24 14.80
C SER A 651 -5.60 8.13 15.83
N LEU A 652 -4.55 7.34 15.61
CA LEU A 652 -4.10 6.31 16.54
C LEU A 652 -2.94 6.85 17.36
N GLN A 653 -2.99 6.61 18.66
CA GLN A 653 -1.92 6.90 19.60
C GLN A 653 -1.20 5.60 19.94
N GLY A 654 0.11 5.65 20.07
CA GLY A 654 0.87 4.47 20.48
C GLY A 654 2.19 4.81 21.14
N LYS A 655 2.86 3.76 21.63
CA LYS A 655 4.17 3.84 22.28
C LYS A 655 5.06 2.72 21.76
N VAL A 656 6.36 3.00 21.69
CA VAL A 656 7.35 1.94 21.44
C VAL A 656 7.56 1.13 22.71
N ILE A 657 7.45 -0.18 22.58
CA ILE A 657 7.76 -1.15 23.64
C ILE A 657 9.25 -1.49 23.59
N ARG A 658 9.74 -1.85 22.40
CA ARG A 658 11.16 -2.05 22.13
C ARG A 658 11.47 -1.86 20.66
N ILE A 659 12.68 -1.43 20.37
CA ILE A 659 13.24 -1.47 19.02
C ILE A 659 13.83 -2.87 18.85
N MET A 660 13.40 -3.59 17.82
CA MET A 660 14.02 -4.86 17.48
C MET A 660 15.42 -4.52 16.99
N GLN A 661 16.44 -5.10 17.61
CA GLN A 661 17.75 -5.04 16.99
C GLN A 661 17.60 -5.78 15.65
N PRO A 662 18.07 -5.21 14.53
CA PRO A 662 18.21 -6.02 13.33
C PRO A 662 19.05 -7.22 13.76
N ASP A 663 18.59 -8.45 13.49
CA ASP A 663 19.44 -9.62 13.64
C ASP A 663 20.77 -9.23 13.01
N SER A 664 21.84 -9.27 13.80
CA SER A 664 23.18 -8.90 13.32
C SER A 664 23.38 -9.64 12.01
N VAL A 665 23.72 -8.93 10.93
CA VAL A 665 23.95 -9.52 9.61
C VAL A 665 24.75 -10.80 9.80
N GLY A 666 24.12 -11.95 9.55
CA GLY A 666 24.74 -13.23 9.86
C GLY A 666 25.99 -13.35 9.00
N ARG A 667 27.14 -13.63 9.61
CA ARG A 667 28.41 -13.78 8.91
C ARG A 667 28.64 -15.23 8.53
N TYR A 668 28.92 -15.45 7.26
CA TYR A 668 29.15 -16.76 6.66
C TYR A 668 30.36 -16.70 5.74
N ALA A 669 31.00 -17.85 5.51
CA ALA A 669 32.11 -17.89 4.58
C ALA A 669 32.29 -19.27 3.95
N VAL A 670 32.97 -19.29 2.81
CA VAL A 670 33.58 -20.50 2.25
C VAL A 670 35.09 -20.45 2.47
N LEU A 671 35.66 -21.54 3.00
CA LEU A 671 37.11 -21.69 3.21
C LEU A 671 37.69 -22.69 2.20
N GLY A 672 38.84 -22.35 1.62
CA GLY A 672 39.60 -23.23 0.73
C GLY A 672 40.94 -22.65 0.33
N ASP A 673 41.73 -23.44 -0.40
CA ASP A 673 43.03 -23.01 -0.94
C ASP A 673 43.38 -23.76 -2.24
N PRO A 674 43.32 -23.12 -3.42
CA PRO A 674 42.90 -21.73 -3.67
C PRO A 674 41.37 -21.56 -3.64
N ILE A 675 40.87 -20.38 -3.23
CA ILE A 675 39.42 -20.11 -3.09
C ILE A 675 38.84 -19.04 -4.05
N ALA A 676 39.69 -18.27 -4.73
CA ALA A 676 39.29 -17.07 -5.48
C ALA A 676 38.23 -17.32 -6.57
N HIS A 677 38.16 -18.54 -7.12
CA HIS A 677 37.19 -18.91 -8.15
C HIS A 677 35.86 -19.44 -7.61
N SER A 678 35.67 -19.50 -6.29
CA SER A 678 34.43 -20.01 -5.71
C SER A 678 33.23 -19.14 -6.09
N LYS A 679 32.15 -19.80 -6.54
CA LYS A 679 30.87 -19.14 -6.84
C LYS A 679 29.93 -19.08 -5.63
N SER A 680 30.28 -19.70 -4.50
CA SER A 680 29.47 -19.70 -3.28
C SER A 680 29.09 -18.29 -2.79
N PRO A 681 29.97 -17.27 -2.82
CA PRO A 681 29.56 -15.91 -2.44
C PRO A 681 28.46 -15.30 -3.32
N PHE A 682 28.49 -15.57 -4.62
CA PHE A 682 27.43 -15.14 -5.53
C PHE A 682 26.13 -15.88 -5.24
N ILE A 683 26.20 -17.20 -5.06
CA ILE A 683 25.04 -18.07 -4.80
C ILE A 683 24.35 -17.67 -3.49
N HIS A 684 25.08 -17.58 -2.38
CA HIS A 684 24.50 -17.26 -1.07
C HIS A 684 23.98 -15.83 -0.99
N ARG A 685 24.59 -14.87 -1.71
CA ARG A 685 24.04 -13.52 -1.84
C ARG A 685 22.72 -13.53 -2.58
N ALA A 686 22.63 -14.25 -3.70
CA ALA A 686 21.38 -14.39 -4.45
C ALA A 686 20.28 -15.06 -3.60
N PHE A 687 20.62 -16.08 -2.79
CA PHE A 687 19.68 -16.70 -1.85
C PHE A 687 19.24 -15.75 -0.72
N ALA A 688 20.14 -14.93 -0.19
CA ALA A 688 19.81 -13.93 0.82
C ALA A 688 18.88 -12.83 0.26
N GLU A 689 19.13 -12.36 -0.95
CA GLU A 689 18.25 -11.41 -1.65
C GLU A 689 16.86 -12.00 -1.92
N GLN A 690 16.81 -13.27 -2.33
CA GLN A 690 15.57 -13.99 -2.59
C GLN A 690 14.73 -14.19 -1.33
N THR A 691 15.37 -14.49 -0.19
CA THR A 691 14.67 -14.76 1.09
C THR A 691 14.45 -13.50 1.93
N GLY A 692 15.05 -12.36 1.56
CA GLY A 692 14.98 -11.12 2.32
C GLY A 692 15.79 -11.13 3.62
N LEU A 693 16.72 -12.09 3.76
CA LEU A 693 17.58 -12.24 4.93
C LEU A 693 18.85 -11.39 4.79
N ALA A 694 19.27 -10.77 5.90
CA ALA A 694 20.54 -10.04 5.94
C ALA A 694 21.71 -11.02 6.18
N MET A 695 22.46 -11.32 5.12
CA MET A 695 23.59 -12.25 5.14
C MET A 695 24.85 -11.61 4.55
N ASP A 696 25.97 -11.71 5.26
CA ASP A 696 27.30 -11.41 4.74
C ASP A 696 28.00 -12.74 4.46
N TYR A 697 28.36 -12.97 3.20
CA TYR A 697 29.01 -14.22 2.77
C TYR A 697 30.27 -13.91 1.97
N GLU A 698 31.41 -14.42 2.45
CA GLU A 698 32.72 -14.17 1.85
C GLU A 698 33.50 -15.45 1.51
N ALA A 699 34.59 -15.30 0.76
CA ALA A 699 35.54 -16.36 0.47
C ALA A 699 36.85 -16.09 1.21
N ILE A 700 37.29 -17.05 2.04
CA ILE A 700 38.47 -16.90 2.89
C ILE A 700 39.51 -17.94 2.47
N ALA A 701 40.68 -17.46 2.03
CA ALA A 701 41.81 -18.33 1.73
C ALA A 701 42.44 -18.80 3.04
N VAL A 702 42.58 -20.12 3.22
CA VAL A 702 43.12 -20.71 4.46
C VAL A 702 44.08 -21.84 4.09
N PRO A 703 45.38 -21.75 4.43
CA PRO A 703 46.28 -22.89 4.27
C PRO A 703 45.83 -24.10 5.11
N PRO A 704 46.02 -25.35 4.65
CA PRO A 704 45.63 -26.56 5.37
C PRO A 704 46.08 -26.62 6.84
N GLU A 705 47.30 -26.16 7.11
CA GLU A 705 47.94 -26.12 8.42
C GLU A 705 47.33 -25.10 9.39
N GLU A 706 46.63 -24.08 8.88
CA GLU A 706 46.01 -23.01 9.66
C GLU A 706 44.52 -23.26 9.93
N LEU A 707 43.93 -24.30 9.32
CA LEU A 707 42.49 -24.55 9.33
C LEU A 707 41.91 -24.59 10.76
N THR A 708 42.55 -25.33 11.68
CA THR A 708 42.08 -25.47 13.07
C THR A 708 42.01 -24.12 13.77
N GLN A 709 43.08 -23.33 13.69
CA GLN A 709 43.14 -22.02 14.31
C GLN A 709 42.11 -21.08 13.69
N ARG A 710 41.94 -21.13 12.37
CA ARG A 710 41.00 -20.25 11.67
C ARG A 710 39.54 -20.59 12.01
N LEU A 711 39.18 -21.87 12.12
CA LEU A 711 37.83 -22.29 12.53
C LEU A 711 37.49 -21.85 13.96
N ALA A 712 38.46 -21.85 14.88
CA ALA A 712 38.27 -21.32 16.23
C ALA A 712 38.04 -19.80 16.22
N GLN A 713 38.89 -19.05 15.49
CA GLN A 713 38.74 -17.60 15.36
C GLN A 713 37.40 -17.18 14.74
N LEU A 714 36.95 -17.89 13.70
CA LEU A 714 35.67 -17.59 13.05
C LEU A 714 34.48 -17.86 13.98
N HIS A 715 34.56 -18.89 14.83
CA HIS A 715 33.54 -19.16 15.84
C HIS A 715 33.45 -18.04 16.89
N GLU A 716 34.59 -17.55 17.37
CA GLU A 716 34.71 -16.41 18.30
C GLU A 716 34.23 -15.09 17.67
N GLN A 717 34.48 -14.90 16.38
CA GLN A 717 34.01 -13.74 15.60
C GLN A 717 32.50 -13.78 15.29
N GLY A 718 31.80 -14.85 15.70
CA GLY A 718 30.35 -14.97 15.56
C GLY A 718 29.88 -15.40 14.16
N TYR A 719 30.72 -16.06 13.36
CA TYR A 719 30.27 -16.63 12.08
C TYR A 719 29.22 -17.71 12.34
N ALA A 720 28.04 -17.56 11.75
CA ALA A 720 26.89 -18.43 11.98
C ALA A 720 26.97 -19.77 11.21
N GLY A 721 27.73 -19.80 10.10
CA GLY A 721 27.93 -21.02 9.32
C GLY A 721 29.08 -20.89 8.32
N LEU A 722 29.71 -22.02 8.00
CA LEU A 722 30.86 -22.04 7.09
C LEU A 722 30.70 -23.18 6.07
N ASN A 723 31.07 -22.94 4.81
CA ASN A 723 31.34 -24.00 3.86
C ASN A 723 32.84 -24.28 3.75
N LEU A 724 33.19 -25.52 3.46
CA LEU A 724 34.56 -25.97 3.26
C LEU A 724 34.69 -26.59 1.87
N THR A 725 35.69 -26.16 1.12
CA THR A 725 36.04 -26.74 -0.17
C THR A 725 37.46 -27.32 -0.17
N VAL A 726 37.95 -27.78 -1.31
CA VAL A 726 39.29 -28.36 -1.46
C VAL A 726 40.34 -27.39 -0.88
N PRO A 727 41.29 -27.88 -0.05
CA PRO A 727 41.53 -29.26 0.38
C PRO A 727 40.93 -29.63 1.76
N HIS A 728 40.11 -28.78 2.38
CA HIS A 728 39.79 -28.85 3.82
C HIS A 728 38.77 -29.92 4.24
N LYS A 729 38.01 -30.51 3.30
CA LYS A 729 36.86 -31.37 3.67
C LYS A 729 37.22 -32.56 4.55
N HIS A 730 38.37 -33.21 4.30
CA HIS A 730 38.84 -34.33 5.15
C HIS A 730 39.45 -33.84 6.46
N LEU A 731 40.21 -32.75 6.43
CA LEU A 731 40.81 -32.16 7.63
C LEU A 731 39.72 -31.74 8.63
N ALA A 732 38.63 -31.15 8.16
CA ALA A 732 37.52 -30.78 9.02
C ALA A 732 36.75 -31.98 9.57
N TYR A 733 36.71 -33.10 8.86
CA TYR A 733 36.17 -34.35 9.40
C TYR A 733 37.05 -34.90 10.53
N ASP A 734 38.37 -34.92 10.33
CA ASP A 734 39.32 -35.36 11.37
C ASP A 734 39.25 -34.45 12.60
N LEU A 735 39.11 -33.13 12.39
CA LEU A 735 38.91 -32.15 13.47
C LEU A 735 37.59 -32.36 14.20
N ALA A 736 36.50 -32.63 13.48
CA ALA A 736 35.22 -32.93 14.10
C ALA A 736 35.30 -34.15 15.01
N LEU A 737 36.09 -35.18 14.64
CA LEU A 737 36.34 -36.34 15.49
C LEU A 737 37.23 -36.01 16.70
N SER A 738 38.31 -35.25 16.52
CA SER A 738 39.24 -34.92 17.61
C SER A 738 38.64 -33.96 18.63
N GLU A 739 37.89 -32.97 18.15
CA GLU A 739 37.20 -31.95 18.97
C GLU A 739 35.79 -32.39 19.41
N GLN A 740 35.37 -33.60 19.05
CA GLN A 740 34.07 -34.20 19.42
C GLN A 740 32.86 -33.34 18.99
N TRP A 741 32.95 -32.73 17.81
CA TRP A 741 31.84 -32.00 17.21
C TRP A 741 30.69 -32.94 16.83
N PRO A 742 29.41 -32.50 16.98
CA PRO A 742 28.29 -33.25 16.46
C PRO A 742 28.44 -33.48 14.94
N LEU A 743 28.47 -34.75 14.53
CA LEU A 743 28.60 -35.16 13.12
C LEU A 743 27.27 -35.70 12.61
N SER A 744 26.85 -35.24 11.43
CA SER A 744 25.70 -35.83 10.74
C SER A 744 26.04 -37.23 10.20
N THR A 745 25.00 -38.04 9.98
CA THR A 745 25.16 -39.35 9.31
C THR A 745 25.79 -39.20 7.93
N LEU A 746 25.46 -38.13 7.20
CA LEU A 746 25.99 -37.84 5.86
C LEU A 746 27.50 -37.56 5.91
N ALA A 747 27.95 -36.69 6.82
CA ALA A 747 29.37 -36.39 7.01
C ALA A 747 30.16 -37.62 7.48
N SER A 748 29.59 -38.41 8.38
CA SER A 748 30.21 -39.65 8.88
C SER A 748 30.41 -40.68 7.78
N GLN A 749 29.40 -40.94 6.95
CA GLN A 749 29.51 -41.88 5.82
C GLN A 749 30.51 -41.40 4.76
N ALA A 750 30.47 -40.10 4.44
CA ALA A 750 31.40 -39.49 3.50
C ALA A 750 32.85 -39.50 3.99
N GLY A 751 33.07 -39.43 5.31
CA GLY A 751 34.37 -39.15 5.91
C GLY A 751 34.91 -37.78 5.48
N ALA A 752 34.00 -36.82 5.28
CA ALA A 752 34.29 -35.49 4.76
C ALA A 752 33.20 -34.50 5.21
N VAL A 753 33.60 -33.28 5.55
CA VAL A 753 32.72 -32.20 6.00
C VAL A 753 32.83 -31.03 5.02
N ASN A 754 31.71 -30.59 4.43
CA ASN A 754 31.67 -29.42 3.55
C ASN A 754 30.87 -28.25 4.16
N THR A 755 30.17 -28.47 5.27
CA THR A 755 29.25 -27.51 5.88
C THR A 755 29.38 -27.59 7.40
N LEU A 756 29.61 -26.44 8.03
CA LEU A 756 29.65 -26.26 9.48
C LEU A 756 28.52 -25.32 9.90
N ILE A 757 27.86 -25.68 11.00
CA ILE A 757 26.76 -24.93 11.61
C ILE A 757 27.23 -24.50 12.99
N ARG A 758 27.11 -23.21 13.33
CA ARG A 758 27.55 -22.73 14.64
C ARG A 758 26.64 -23.28 15.74
N THR A 759 27.26 -23.72 16.84
CA THR A 759 26.58 -24.11 18.08
C THR A 759 27.22 -23.37 19.26
N ASP A 760 26.59 -23.41 20.43
CA ASP A 760 27.14 -22.77 21.63
C ASP A 760 28.49 -23.35 22.07
N GLN A 761 28.79 -24.61 21.71
CA GLN A 761 29.97 -25.35 22.15
C GLN A 761 31.02 -25.54 21.04
N GLY A 762 30.80 -24.98 19.85
CA GLY A 762 31.69 -25.17 18.70
C GLY A 762 30.92 -25.27 17.39
N TRP A 763 31.30 -26.22 16.53
CA TRP A 763 30.65 -26.46 15.24
C TRP A 763 29.88 -27.78 15.25
N GLN A 764 28.74 -27.83 14.57
CA GLN A 764 28.14 -29.06 14.08
C GLN A 764 28.60 -29.27 12.63
N ALA A 765 29.07 -30.47 12.33
CA ALA A 765 29.70 -30.82 11.07
C ALA A 765 28.78 -31.67 10.18
N ASP A 766 28.59 -31.22 8.94
CA ASP A 766 27.69 -31.83 7.97
C ASP A 766 28.31 -31.90 6.56
N ASN A 767 27.68 -32.71 5.70
CA ASN A 767 28.01 -32.83 4.30
C ASN A 767 26.75 -32.70 3.43
N THR A 768 26.67 -31.62 2.67
CA THR A 768 25.55 -31.29 1.78
C THR A 768 25.79 -31.65 0.31
N ASP A 769 27.01 -32.04 -0.08
CA ASP A 769 27.35 -32.31 -1.49
C ASP A 769 26.44 -33.41 -2.07
N GLY A 770 26.23 -34.49 -1.32
CA GLY A 770 25.45 -35.64 -1.79
C GLY A 770 23.96 -35.37 -1.97
N LEU A 771 23.36 -34.59 -1.06
CA LEU A 771 21.98 -34.14 -1.24
C LEU A 771 21.87 -33.17 -2.41
N GLY A 772 22.85 -32.27 -2.55
CA GLY A 772 22.89 -31.36 -3.69
C GLY A 772 22.94 -32.08 -5.04
N LEU A 773 23.80 -33.09 -5.17
CA LEU A 773 23.87 -33.89 -6.39
C LEU A 773 22.60 -34.72 -6.61
N LEU A 774 22.06 -35.34 -5.56
CA LEU A 774 20.83 -36.11 -5.68
C LEU A 774 19.68 -35.24 -6.22
N THR A 775 19.45 -34.07 -5.63
CA THR A 775 18.39 -33.14 -6.07
C THR A 775 18.59 -32.72 -7.53
N ASP A 776 19.84 -32.46 -7.94
CA ASP A 776 20.16 -32.10 -9.31
C ASP A 776 19.91 -33.24 -10.32
N LEU A 777 20.25 -34.48 -9.94
CA LEU A 777 20.01 -35.68 -10.74
C LEU A 777 18.51 -35.96 -10.89
N LEU A 778 17.75 -35.93 -9.79
CA LEU A 778 16.30 -36.16 -9.80
C LEU A 778 15.58 -35.14 -10.68
N ARG A 779 15.99 -33.88 -10.59
CA ARG A 779 15.51 -32.80 -11.46
C ARG A 779 15.84 -33.07 -12.93
N SER A 780 17.07 -33.51 -13.24
CA SER A 780 17.52 -33.76 -14.61
C SER A 780 16.91 -35.00 -15.25
N LEU A 781 16.60 -36.02 -14.43
CA LEU A 781 15.96 -37.27 -14.87
C LEU A 781 14.43 -37.19 -14.88
N GLU A 782 13.85 -36.15 -14.28
CA GLU A 782 12.42 -36.02 -14.01
C GLU A 782 11.86 -37.22 -13.22
N GLN A 783 12.59 -37.65 -12.18
CA GLN A 783 12.23 -38.79 -11.32
C GLN A 783 12.16 -38.41 -9.84
N SER A 784 11.38 -39.16 -9.07
CA SER A 784 11.23 -38.98 -7.61
C SER A 784 12.33 -39.64 -6.80
N ASP A 785 12.94 -40.70 -7.32
CA ASP A 785 14.06 -41.43 -6.71
C ASP A 785 14.98 -42.03 -7.79
N LEU A 786 16.01 -42.78 -7.39
CA LEU A 786 16.93 -43.49 -8.29
C LEU A 786 16.67 -45.00 -8.31
N SER A 787 15.45 -45.41 -7.97
CA SER A 787 15.09 -46.82 -7.79
C SER A 787 15.36 -47.64 -9.05
N GLY A 788 16.12 -48.73 -8.89
CA GLY A 788 16.41 -49.66 -9.98
C GLY A 788 17.55 -49.26 -10.91
N LEU A 789 18.13 -48.06 -10.78
CA LEU A 789 19.19 -47.59 -11.66
C LEU A 789 20.57 -48.14 -11.26
N ARG A 790 21.45 -48.30 -12.25
CA ARG A 790 22.84 -48.72 -12.05
C ARG A 790 23.78 -47.55 -12.29
N LEU A 791 24.56 -47.22 -11.26
CA LEU A 791 25.51 -46.10 -11.27
C LEU A 791 26.94 -46.60 -11.55
N LEU A 792 27.62 -45.95 -12.50
CA LEU A 792 29.06 -45.97 -12.64
C LEU A 792 29.65 -44.69 -12.02
N MET A 793 30.45 -44.84 -10.97
CA MET A 793 31.19 -43.75 -10.31
C MET A 793 32.66 -43.83 -10.72
N ILE A 794 33.13 -42.82 -11.46
CA ILE A 794 34.52 -42.70 -11.90
C ILE A 794 35.28 -41.78 -10.95
N GLY A 795 36.12 -42.39 -10.11
CA GLY A 795 36.87 -41.73 -9.06
C GLY A 795 36.49 -42.28 -7.67
N ALA A 796 37.49 -42.35 -6.78
CA ALA A 796 37.31 -42.79 -5.40
C ALA A 796 37.90 -41.78 -4.40
N GLY A 797 37.78 -40.48 -4.71
CA GLY A 797 38.23 -39.38 -3.87
C GLY A 797 37.10 -38.81 -2.99
N GLY A 798 37.39 -37.71 -2.29
CA GLY A 798 36.43 -37.07 -1.37
C GLY A 798 35.10 -36.64 -2.02
N ALA A 799 35.11 -36.21 -3.29
CA ALA A 799 33.88 -35.89 -4.02
C ALA A 799 32.99 -37.12 -4.25
N ALA A 800 33.58 -38.25 -4.67
CA ALA A 800 32.85 -39.52 -4.81
C ALA A 800 32.30 -39.99 -3.46
N ALA A 801 33.12 -39.96 -2.41
CA ALA A 801 32.68 -40.36 -1.07
C ALA A 801 31.55 -39.46 -0.53
N GLY A 802 31.59 -38.16 -0.83
CA GLY A 802 30.58 -37.18 -0.40
C GLY A 802 29.19 -37.40 -0.98
N VAL A 803 29.08 -38.03 -2.15
CA VAL A 803 27.78 -38.19 -2.83
C VAL A 803 27.19 -39.58 -2.76
N LEU A 804 28.02 -40.62 -2.58
CA LEU A 804 27.57 -42.01 -2.68
C LEU A 804 26.50 -42.39 -1.64
N GLY A 805 26.53 -41.81 -0.44
CA GLY A 805 25.55 -42.09 0.61
C GLY A 805 24.12 -41.71 0.19
N PRO A 806 23.82 -40.42 -0.05
CA PRO A 806 22.50 -39.98 -0.53
C PRO A 806 22.05 -40.68 -1.81
N LEU A 807 22.95 -40.90 -2.77
CA LEU A 807 22.59 -41.61 -4.01
C LEU A 807 22.19 -43.07 -3.75
N ALA A 808 22.92 -43.79 -2.90
CA ALA A 808 22.59 -45.16 -2.52
C ALA A 808 21.28 -45.24 -1.72
N ALA A 809 21.05 -44.27 -0.82
CA ALA A 809 19.81 -44.15 -0.05
C ALA A 809 18.57 -43.92 -0.93
N ALA A 810 18.75 -43.32 -2.12
CA ALA A 810 17.70 -43.07 -3.09
C ALA A 810 17.29 -44.30 -3.95
N GLY A 811 17.71 -45.52 -3.58
CA GLY A 811 17.18 -46.76 -4.15
C GLY A 811 17.97 -47.39 -5.30
N LEU A 812 19.23 -46.98 -5.53
CA LEU A 812 20.07 -47.55 -6.58
C LEU A 812 20.13 -49.09 -6.52
N ALA A 813 20.03 -49.75 -7.66
CA ALA A 813 20.17 -51.21 -7.73
C ALA A 813 21.62 -51.67 -7.62
N ALA A 814 22.54 -50.91 -8.25
CA ALA A 814 23.96 -51.22 -8.23
C ALA A 814 24.83 -49.97 -8.34
N VAL A 815 25.99 -50.02 -7.72
CA VAL A 815 27.05 -49.01 -7.82
C VAL A 815 28.36 -49.70 -8.18
N THR A 816 28.96 -49.29 -9.29
CA THR A 816 30.33 -49.67 -9.66
C THR A 816 31.25 -48.48 -9.50
N VAL A 817 32.22 -48.58 -8.59
CA VAL A 817 33.24 -47.55 -8.39
C VAL A 817 34.51 -47.95 -9.14
N VAL A 818 34.99 -47.09 -10.04
CA VAL A 818 36.27 -47.31 -10.71
C VAL A 818 37.25 -46.22 -10.37
N ASN A 819 38.53 -46.56 -10.25
CA ASN A 819 39.56 -45.56 -9.98
C ASN A 819 40.91 -45.97 -10.59
N ARG A 820 41.81 -45.00 -10.80
CA ARG A 820 43.20 -45.26 -11.24
C ARG A 820 43.96 -46.17 -10.27
N THR A 821 43.62 -46.08 -8.99
CA THR A 821 44.10 -46.96 -7.92
C THR A 821 42.92 -47.84 -7.49
N PRO A 822 42.81 -49.09 -7.98
CA PRO A 822 41.68 -49.97 -7.72
C PRO A 822 41.40 -50.19 -6.23
N GLU A 823 42.45 -50.22 -5.42
CA GLU A 823 42.37 -50.42 -3.97
C GLU A 823 41.55 -49.32 -3.30
N LYS A 824 41.65 -48.08 -3.78
CA LYS A 824 40.83 -46.96 -3.26
C LYS A 824 39.36 -47.11 -3.63
N ALA A 825 39.07 -47.63 -4.82
CA ALA A 825 37.69 -47.93 -5.21
C ALA A 825 37.11 -49.06 -4.36
N GLN A 826 37.91 -50.10 -4.07
CA GLN A 826 37.50 -51.20 -3.21
C GLN A 826 37.19 -50.73 -1.78
N VAL A 827 38.08 -49.94 -1.18
CA VAL A 827 37.85 -49.37 0.17
C VAL A 827 36.56 -48.55 0.23
N LEU A 828 36.25 -47.79 -0.82
CA LEU A 828 35.04 -46.98 -0.88
C LEU A 828 33.79 -47.85 -1.05
N ALA A 829 33.82 -48.83 -1.95
CA ALA A 829 32.73 -49.77 -2.17
C ALA A 829 32.44 -50.61 -0.90
N ASP A 830 33.48 -51.12 -0.24
CA ASP A 830 33.34 -51.89 0.99
C ASP A 830 32.68 -51.06 2.10
N ARG A 831 33.11 -49.81 2.28
CA ARG A 831 32.53 -48.90 3.27
C ARG A 831 31.03 -48.72 3.06
N PHE A 832 30.59 -48.45 1.84
CA PHE A 832 29.18 -48.21 1.56
C PHE A 832 28.35 -49.50 1.45
N SER A 833 28.97 -50.64 1.14
CA SER A 833 28.29 -51.94 1.15
C SER A 833 27.78 -52.32 2.54
N VAL A 834 28.49 -51.93 3.59
CA VAL A 834 28.05 -52.11 4.98
C VAL A 834 26.89 -51.18 5.32
N ALA A 835 26.94 -49.92 4.86
CA ALA A 835 25.90 -48.93 5.14
C ALA A 835 24.61 -49.16 4.32
N TYR A 836 24.72 -49.72 3.12
CA TYR A 836 23.64 -49.93 2.16
C TYR A 836 23.67 -51.36 1.59
N PRO A 837 23.31 -52.38 2.38
CA PRO A 837 23.46 -53.79 2.00
C PRO A 837 22.47 -54.23 0.89
N THR A 838 21.44 -53.44 0.61
CA THR A 838 20.47 -53.70 -0.46
C THR A 838 20.97 -53.28 -1.85
N VAL A 839 22.05 -52.51 -1.92
CA VAL A 839 22.67 -52.04 -3.17
C VAL A 839 23.81 -52.99 -3.55
N SER A 840 23.89 -53.40 -4.81
CA SER A 840 25.03 -54.20 -5.28
C SER A 840 26.27 -53.33 -5.50
N TRP A 841 27.31 -53.52 -4.70
CA TRP A 841 28.56 -52.76 -4.80
C TRP A 841 29.64 -53.53 -5.55
N GLN A 842 30.32 -52.86 -6.47
CA GLN A 842 31.46 -53.39 -7.20
C GLN A 842 32.56 -52.34 -7.27
N ALA A 843 33.82 -52.79 -7.30
CA ALA A 843 34.97 -51.92 -7.50
C ALA A 843 35.93 -52.50 -8.54
N ASP A 844 36.60 -51.62 -9.29
CA ASP A 844 37.58 -52.02 -10.30
C ASP A 844 38.60 -50.90 -10.60
N GLY A 845 39.60 -51.21 -11.41
CA GLY A 845 40.48 -50.23 -12.01
C GLY A 845 39.81 -49.48 -13.16
N LEU A 846 40.20 -48.21 -13.37
CA LEU A 846 39.68 -47.39 -14.48
C LEU A 846 39.86 -48.05 -15.86
N GLN A 847 40.95 -48.80 -16.04
CA GLN A 847 41.27 -49.56 -17.25
C GLN A 847 40.24 -50.64 -17.60
N SER A 848 39.40 -51.06 -16.65
CA SER A 848 38.31 -52.02 -16.91
C SER A 848 37.24 -51.47 -17.87
N LEU A 849 37.16 -50.14 -18.01
CA LEU A 849 36.22 -49.45 -18.90
C LEU A 849 36.76 -49.24 -20.32
N ALA A 850 38.04 -49.50 -20.58
CA ALA A 850 38.65 -49.26 -21.88
C ALA A 850 38.07 -50.17 -22.98
N PRO A 851 38.08 -49.76 -24.26
CA PRO A 851 37.63 -50.63 -25.36
C PRO A 851 38.31 -52.01 -25.34
N GLY A 852 37.51 -53.09 -25.30
CA GLY A 852 38.00 -54.47 -25.23
C GLY A 852 38.37 -54.97 -23.83
N ALA A 853 38.17 -54.17 -22.77
CA ALA A 853 38.39 -54.55 -21.39
C ALA A 853 37.16 -55.25 -20.77
N SER A 854 37.30 -55.75 -19.52
CA SER A 854 36.32 -56.61 -18.85
C SER A 854 34.92 -56.01 -18.70
N ARG A 855 34.78 -54.68 -18.65
CA ARG A 855 33.50 -53.97 -18.43
C ARG A 855 33.08 -53.08 -19.60
N CYS A 856 33.75 -53.19 -20.76
CA CYS A 856 33.52 -52.30 -21.89
C CYS A 856 32.09 -52.38 -22.47
N ASP A 857 31.42 -53.52 -22.30
CA ASP A 857 30.04 -53.76 -22.74
C ASP A 857 29.01 -53.70 -21.58
N GLN A 858 29.43 -53.30 -20.38
CA GLN A 858 28.52 -53.21 -19.24
C GLN A 858 27.64 -51.96 -19.36
N ALA A 859 26.32 -52.17 -19.31
CA ALA A 859 25.35 -51.09 -19.33
C ALA A 859 25.25 -50.38 -17.97
N PHE A 860 25.21 -49.05 -17.98
CA PHE A 860 24.96 -48.20 -16.82
C PHE A 860 23.89 -47.17 -17.15
N ASP A 861 23.02 -46.89 -16.19
CA ASP A 861 21.95 -45.89 -16.36
C ASP A 861 22.47 -44.48 -16.05
N LEU A 862 23.35 -44.38 -15.06
CA LEU A 862 24.00 -43.14 -14.62
C LEU A 862 25.52 -43.29 -14.67
N VAL A 863 26.21 -42.30 -15.24
CA VAL A 863 27.68 -42.25 -15.24
C VAL A 863 28.14 -40.93 -14.64
N ILE A 864 28.85 -40.98 -13.52
CA ILE A 864 29.31 -39.80 -12.80
C ILE A 864 30.83 -39.78 -12.76
N ASN A 865 31.42 -38.73 -13.31
CA ASN A 865 32.86 -38.48 -13.20
C ASN A 865 33.15 -37.56 -12.02
N ALA A 866 33.77 -38.13 -10.99
CA ALA A 866 34.27 -37.47 -9.79
C ALA A 866 35.81 -37.42 -9.76
N SER A 867 36.47 -37.72 -10.88
CA SER A 867 37.93 -37.78 -10.96
C SER A 867 38.56 -36.41 -11.26
N SER A 868 39.83 -36.24 -10.87
CA SER A 868 40.58 -35.02 -11.19
C SER A 868 41.08 -34.94 -12.64
N ALA A 869 40.67 -35.85 -13.53
CA ALA A 869 41.09 -35.85 -14.93
C ALA A 869 40.53 -34.64 -15.71
N SER A 870 39.29 -34.24 -15.41
CA SER A 870 38.64 -33.08 -16.04
C SER A 870 39.35 -31.76 -15.71
N LEU A 871 39.98 -31.64 -14.53
CA LEU A 871 40.82 -30.49 -14.17
C LEU A 871 42.08 -30.36 -15.06
N LYS A 872 42.51 -31.46 -15.69
CA LYS A 872 43.67 -31.48 -16.60
C LYS A 872 43.28 -31.44 -18.07
N GLY A 873 41.99 -31.32 -18.39
CA GLY A 873 41.47 -31.37 -19.76
C GLY A 873 41.72 -32.69 -20.47
N GLN A 874 41.93 -33.78 -19.72
CA GLN A 874 42.29 -35.09 -20.28
C GLN A 874 41.02 -35.94 -20.49
N ALA A 875 40.86 -36.47 -21.71
CA ALA A 875 39.87 -37.51 -21.99
C ALA A 875 40.24 -38.81 -21.27
N LEU A 876 39.22 -39.58 -20.88
CA LEU A 876 39.40 -40.87 -20.22
C LEU A 876 39.27 -41.99 -21.25
N GLU A 877 40.08 -43.05 -21.14
CA GLU A 877 39.93 -44.23 -22.01
C GLU A 877 38.71 -45.06 -21.58
N ILE A 878 37.53 -44.70 -22.09
CA ILE A 878 36.24 -45.32 -21.79
C ILE A 878 35.59 -45.76 -23.10
N ALA A 879 35.10 -46.99 -23.13
CA ALA A 879 34.40 -47.55 -24.28
C ALA A 879 33.14 -46.73 -24.60
N PRO A 880 32.91 -46.30 -25.87
CA PRO A 880 31.75 -45.50 -26.25
C PRO A 880 30.40 -46.13 -25.89
N GLY A 881 30.34 -47.47 -25.88
CA GLY A 881 29.15 -48.25 -25.49
C GLY A 881 28.60 -47.86 -24.12
N ILE A 882 29.47 -47.56 -23.15
CA ILE A 882 29.11 -47.14 -21.79
C ILE A 882 28.30 -45.83 -21.80
N PHE A 883 28.70 -44.87 -22.63
CA PHE A 883 28.00 -43.58 -22.73
C PHE A 883 26.71 -43.68 -23.53
N SER A 884 26.71 -44.40 -24.65
CA SER A 884 25.54 -44.55 -25.52
C SER A 884 24.33 -45.21 -24.84
N GLN A 885 24.59 -45.96 -23.76
CA GLN A 885 23.55 -46.66 -22.99
C GLN A 885 23.14 -45.90 -21.73
N ALA A 886 23.84 -44.82 -21.38
CA ALA A 886 23.55 -44.02 -20.21
C ALA A 886 22.37 -43.06 -20.45
N ARG A 887 21.47 -43.00 -19.47
CA ARG A 887 20.37 -42.03 -19.42
C ARG A 887 20.88 -40.64 -19.07
N LEU A 888 21.86 -40.56 -18.17
CA LEU A 888 22.48 -39.32 -17.74
C LEU A 888 23.96 -39.51 -17.44
N VAL A 889 24.78 -38.63 -18.00
CA VAL A 889 26.22 -38.54 -17.75
C VAL A 889 26.52 -37.19 -17.09
N VAL A 890 27.19 -37.22 -15.94
CA VAL A 890 27.52 -36.02 -15.17
C VAL A 890 29.03 -35.92 -14.97
N ASP A 891 29.60 -34.77 -15.28
CA ASP A 891 30.91 -34.39 -14.76
C ASP A 891 30.71 -33.53 -13.50
N MET A 892 31.32 -33.89 -12.37
CA MET A 892 31.23 -33.06 -11.16
C MET A 892 32.00 -31.73 -11.30
N MET A 893 32.87 -31.62 -12.31
CA MET A 893 33.46 -30.34 -12.68
C MET A 893 32.44 -29.48 -13.42
N TYR A 894 32.52 -28.17 -13.24
CA TYR A 894 31.72 -27.20 -13.98
C TYR A 894 32.60 -26.15 -14.64
N GLY A 895 32.10 -25.56 -15.72
CA GLY A 895 32.82 -24.53 -16.46
C GLY A 895 31.90 -23.77 -17.41
N ALA A 896 32.45 -22.74 -18.06
CA ALA A 896 31.75 -22.00 -19.09
C ALA A 896 31.53 -22.83 -20.38
N GLN A 897 32.39 -23.83 -20.60
CA GLN A 897 32.33 -24.73 -21.74
C GLN A 897 32.26 -26.19 -21.24
N PRO A 898 31.63 -27.11 -21.99
CA PRO A 898 31.60 -28.52 -21.66
C PRO A 898 33.01 -29.11 -21.48
N THR A 899 33.21 -29.95 -20.47
CA THR A 899 34.51 -30.60 -20.20
C THR A 899 34.87 -31.63 -21.28
N ALA A 900 36.14 -32.07 -21.33
CA ALA A 900 36.57 -33.13 -22.25
C ALA A 900 35.78 -34.43 -22.06
N PHE A 901 35.40 -34.77 -20.82
CA PHE A 901 34.57 -35.93 -20.50
C PHE A 901 33.13 -35.76 -21.01
N MET A 902 32.54 -34.58 -20.82
CA MET A 902 31.20 -34.28 -21.34
C MET A 902 31.17 -34.35 -22.87
N GLN A 903 32.17 -33.76 -23.53
CA GLN A 903 32.32 -33.82 -24.98
C GLN A 903 32.44 -35.27 -25.43
N GLN A 904 33.29 -36.08 -24.79
CA GLN A 904 33.43 -37.49 -25.09
C GLN A 904 32.10 -38.25 -24.99
N ALA A 905 31.32 -38.01 -23.92
CA ALA A 905 30.02 -38.63 -23.72
C ALA A 905 29.00 -38.22 -24.79
N SER A 906 28.92 -36.92 -25.13
CA SER A 906 28.05 -36.42 -26.19
C SER A 906 28.40 -37.01 -27.56
N HIS A 907 29.69 -37.07 -27.91
CA HIS A 907 30.13 -37.69 -29.19
C HIS A 907 29.85 -39.20 -29.25
N ALA A 908 29.86 -39.87 -28.10
CA ALA A 908 29.52 -41.29 -27.99
C ALA A 908 28.01 -41.56 -27.95
N GLY A 909 27.15 -40.54 -27.97
CA GLY A 909 25.70 -40.67 -28.06
C GLY A 909 24.97 -40.79 -26.72
N ALA A 910 25.52 -40.24 -25.63
CA ALA A 910 24.81 -40.17 -24.34
C ALA A 910 23.49 -39.38 -24.45
N SER A 911 22.43 -39.85 -23.77
CA SER A 911 21.09 -39.26 -23.87
C SER A 911 21.01 -37.86 -23.27
N LEU A 912 21.60 -37.66 -22.10
CA LEU A 912 21.69 -36.37 -21.41
C LEU A 912 23.07 -36.23 -20.78
N VAL A 913 23.66 -35.03 -20.90
CA VAL A 913 24.98 -34.72 -20.37
C VAL A 913 24.92 -33.40 -19.59
N THR A 914 25.29 -33.43 -18.32
CA THR A 914 25.29 -32.26 -17.42
C THR A 914 26.63 -32.11 -16.70
N ASP A 915 26.83 -30.94 -16.08
CA ASP A 915 28.03 -30.61 -15.32
C ASP A 915 27.71 -30.39 -13.83
N GLY A 916 28.73 -30.13 -13.02
CA GLY A 916 28.59 -30.03 -11.57
C GLY A 916 27.99 -28.73 -11.05
N LEU A 917 27.54 -27.80 -11.91
CA LEU A 917 27.02 -26.51 -11.43
C LEU A 917 25.69 -26.69 -10.70
N GLY A 918 24.84 -27.61 -11.17
CA GLY A 918 23.57 -27.93 -10.51
C GLY A 918 23.80 -28.43 -9.10
N MET A 919 24.68 -29.43 -8.94
CA MET A 919 25.16 -29.89 -7.64
C MET A 919 25.66 -28.74 -6.74
N LEU A 920 26.48 -27.81 -7.27
CA LEU A 920 27.02 -26.67 -6.50
C LEU A 920 25.92 -25.75 -5.95
N VAL A 921 24.89 -25.46 -6.74
CA VAL A 921 23.79 -24.59 -6.33
C VAL A 921 22.87 -25.31 -5.34
N GLU A 922 22.57 -26.58 -5.60
CA GLU A 922 21.72 -27.38 -4.71
C GLU A 922 22.39 -27.64 -3.35
N GLN A 923 23.68 -27.98 -3.31
CA GLN A 923 24.38 -28.16 -2.03
C GLN A 923 24.53 -26.86 -1.23
N ALA A 924 24.56 -25.70 -1.91
CA ALA A 924 24.53 -24.40 -1.26
C ALA A 924 23.13 -24.09 -0.69
N ALA A 925 22.05 -24.48 -1.38
CA ALA A 925 20.69 -24.33 -0.87
C ALA A 925 20.46 -25.21 0.37
N GLU A 926 20.98 -26.43 0.36
CA GLU A 926 21.00 -27.34 1.51
C GLU A 926 21.76 -26.76 2.71
N ALA A 927 22.89 -26.09 2.48
CA ALA A 927 23.63 -25.40 3.54
C ALA A 927 22.86 -24.17 4.05
N PHE A 928 22.25 -23.40 3.14
CA PHE A 928 21.44 -22.23 3.47
C PHE A 928 20.25 -22.60 4.36
N GLU A 929 19.51 -23.66 4.00
CA GLU A 929 18.38 -24.16 4.77
C GLU A 929 18.79 -24.59 6.18
N ARG A 930 19.93 -25.27 6.32
CA ARG A 930 20.46 -25.67 7.64
C ARG A 930 20.82 -24.49 8.53
N TRP A 931 21.25 -23.37 7.95
CA TRP A 931 21.61 -22.17 8.72
C TRP A 931 20.41 -21.29 9.05
N GLN A 932 19.45 -21.17 8.12
CA GLN A 932 18.40 -20.15 8.18
C GLN A 932 17.00 -20.75 8.37
N GLY A 933 16.84 -22.07 8.30
CA GLY A 933 15.56 -22.76 8.40
C GLY A 933 14.63 -22.58 7.20
N GLN A 934 15.11 -21.97 6.11
CA GLN A 934 14.35 -21.71 4.90
C GLN A 934 15.14 -22.14 3.66
N ARG A 935 14.52 -22.94 2.79
CA ARG A 935 15.14 -23.37 1.53
C ARG A 935 14.89 -22.36 0.40
N PRO A 936 15.94 -21.85 -0.28
CA PRO A 936 15.77 -20.95 -1.42
C PRO A 936 15.37 -21.68 -2.72
N GLN A 937 14.87 -20.95 -3.72
CA GLN A 937 14.62 -21.51 -5.05
C GLN A 937 15.92 -21.51 -5.85
N THR A 938 16.33 -22.67 -6.35
CA THR A 938 17.66 -22.90 -6.92
C THR A 938 17.76 -22.63 -8.41
N LEU A 939 16.68 -22.88 -9.18
CA LEU A 939 16.71 -22.77 -10.64
C LEU A 939 17.07 -21.36 -11.15
N PRO A 940 16.50 -20.25 -10.63
CA PRO A 940 16.88 -18.90 -11.05
C PRO A 940 18.36 -18.59 -10.77
N VAL A 941 18.86 -19.04 -9.61
CA VAL A 941 20.26 -18.82 -9.21
C VAL A 941 21.22 -19.67 -10.05
N LEU A 942 20.83 -20.90 -10.39
CA LEU A 942 21.57 -21.76 -11.32
C LEU A 942 21.72 -21.12 -12.70
N GLN A 943 20.64 -20.56 -13.24
CA GLN A 943 20.66 -19.85 -14.52
C GLN A 943 21.57 -18.62 -14.46
N ALA A 944 21.46 -17.82 -13.40
CA ALA A 944 22.30 -16.64 -13.19
C ALA A 944 23.79 -17.01 -13.05
N CYS A 945 24.10 -18.09 -12.32
CA CYS A 945 25.47 -18.61 -12.20
C CYS A 945 26.04 -19.05 -13.55
N ARG A 946 25.23 -19.73 -14.37
CA ARG A 946 25.63 -20.17 -15.72
C ARG A 946 25.94 -18.97 -16.61
N GLN A 947 25.07 -17.96 -16.59
CA GLN A 947 25.26 -16.73 -17.36
C GLN A 947 26.56 -16.02 -16.97
N ALA A 948 26.79 -15.84 -15.66
CA ALA A 948 28.00 -15.21 -15.15
C ALA A 948 29.29 -15.98 -15.52
N LEU A 949 29.23 -17.31 -15.63
CA LEU A 949 30.37 -18.12 -16.11
C LEU A 949 30.65 -17.88 -17.59
N ILE A 950 29.61 -17.79 -18.42
CA ILE A 950 29.73 -17.54 -19.87
C ILE A 950 30.29 -16.14 -20.12
N GLU A 951 29.79 -15.13 -19.41
CA GLU A 951 30.25 -13.73 -19.53
C GLU A 951 31.71 -13.56 -19.13
N ALA A 952 32.11 -14.15 -17.99
CA ALA A 952 33.50 -14.12 -17.54
C ALA A 952 34.45 -14.80 -18.53
N ALA A 953 33.99 -15.84 -19.24
CA ALA A 953 34.77 -16.50 -20.28
C ALA A 953 34.83 -15.69 -21.60
N ALA A 954 33.83 -14.85 -21.86
CA ALA A 954 33.75 -13.99 -23.05
C ALA A 954 34.53 -12.67 -22.91
N GLY A 955 35.06 -12.36 -21.72
CA GLY A 955 35.81 -11.12 -21.46
C GLY A 955 34.94 -9.85 -21.49
N VAL A 956 33.64 -9.99 -21.23
CA VAL A 956 32.70 -8.87 -21.13
C VAL A 956 32.64 -8.47 -19.66
N GLU A 957 33.29 -7.35 -19.30
CA GLU A 957 33.17 -6.72 -17.97
C GLU A 957 31.91 -5.85 -17.86
#